data_AF-A0A3N5XQ48-F1
#
_entry.id   AF-A0A3N5XQ48-F1
#
_cell.length_a   1.000
_cell.length_b   1.000
_cell.length_c   1.000
_cell.angle_alpha   90.00
_cell.angle_beta   90.00
_cell.angle_gamma   90.00
#
_symmetry.space_group_name_H-M   'P 1'
#
loop_
_entity.id
_entity.type
_entity.pdbx_description
1 polymer ?
#
loop_
_entity_poly.entity_id
_entity_poly.type
_entity_poly.pdbx_seq_one_letter_code
_entity_poly.pdbx_strand_id
1 'polypeptide(L)'
;MKKPVPSLLVLFGCVALTGLLAAADVTWLRKSTITGDLPVPNAGSQQTCLVTADFDKDGIVDFAIGERTQAPSVVWYKYNGRGWDRYVIDNTVLAPEAGGDVCDIDSDGDLDLILGQDYRGNLMWWWENPFPDFSQPWTRRIIKNTGPKKHHDQTVGDYDGDGKPELVSWNQAGRQLLFFEIPSDPKNTEPWPYQTVYSWDAGAELEGFPSSPVDLDADGTLDLVGGGRWFKHQGNGQFQALIIDDEMRFTQCAVGQLVQGGWAEVVFSPGDTDGEAKWYEWDGAKWISHRLAFMVHGHTCDIADVDGDGNPDIMIGEMGRPGAGDQARTLVWYGDGKGSFRRTVASSAQGIHEGRLGDFNGDGRVDILMKPYSHNAPKVDVLLNQPDTRPKATARRPVEDPPPVRDLPAFWKSRLEDIEAEVKAVSKGETQVIARSPGGLPVYAVSYGPKEDFHTQANYNSAVAAGNPAYHAQKARGTKPVVLFIGPVHGQEVENIVGLVNLIHVAETGKDFRGQEWPRLKQKIEAARIVIIPSANPDGRKRCPYDSFVGVPLDTMTKYGQGTRRDGSLYGWPGGKAVHPMKGDIGILGAYFNDNGVNIMHDEYFAPMAEETKAILALARSEAPDMIVSLHSHGSNPTIVEPSFVPVFMKERAQSLSRRLEARFKKAGLPYGRVFAPAVEDPKFPPTKYFNLVSALHHTSGAMSFTFECTHGAVSDRVTLPKVDHGQILDIQLMLFDEMLSDILENRYYWQPPGQ
;
A
#
# COMPACT_ATOMS: atom_id res chain seq x y z
N MET A 1 29.35 -56.41 -52.09
CA MET A 1 28.78 -57.00 -50.85
C MET A 1 29.45 -56.38 -49.64
N LYS A 2 28.73 -55.53 -48.89
CA LYS A 2 28.74 -55.38 -47.42
C LYS A 2 27.95 -54.11 -47.06
N LYS A 3 27.00 -54.27 -46.14
CA LYS A 3 26.04 -53.28 -45.64
C LYS A 3 26.75 -52.17 -44.85
N PRO A 4 26.23 -50.93 -44.81
CA PRO A 4 26.70 -49.94 -43.85
C PRO A 4 26.09 -50.18 -42.46
N VAL A 5 26.88 -49.81 -41.46
CA VAL A 5 26.70 -49.91 -40.01
C VAL A 5 25.64 -48.90 -39.52
N PRO A 6 24.81 -49.20 -38.51
CA PRO A 6 23.84 -48.24 -37.99
C PRO A 6 24.50 -47.24 -37.04
N SER A 7 24.25 -45.95 -37.27
CA SER A 7 24.60 -44.86 -36.35
C SER A 7 23.68 -44.89 -35.13
N LEU A 8 24.29 -44.89 -33.95
CA LEU A 8 23.66 -44.88 -32.64
C LEU A 8 22.99 -43.52 -32.40
N LEU A 9 21.65 -43.48 -32.42
CA LEU A 9 20.87 -42.32 -31.99
C LEU A 9 20.80 -42.36 -30.44
N VAL A 10 21.57 -41.50 -29.77
CA VAL A 10 21.41 -41.25 -28.33
C VAL A 10 20.24 -40.27 -28.17
N LEU A 11 19.07 -40.81 -27.84
CA LEU A 11 17.91 -40.03 -27.43
C LEU A 11 18.20 -39.45 -26.02
N PHE A 12 18.57 -38.18 -25.94
CA PHE A 12 18.35 -37.43 -24.70
C PHE A 12 16.86 -37.15 -24.60
N GLY A 13 16.18 -37.92 -23.74
CA GLY A 13 14.82 -37.59 -23.33
C GLY A 13 14.84 -36.30 -22.51
N CYS A 14 14.50 -35.18 -23.15
CA CYS A 14 14.09 -33.98 -22.44
C CYS A 14 12.77 -34.29 -21.72
N VAL A 15 12.86 -34.60 -20.43
CA VAL A 15 11.72 -34.51 -19.53
C VAL A 15 11.37 -33.02 -19.45
N ALA A 16 10.31 -32.62 -20.16
CA ALA A 16 9.69 -31.32 -19.96
C ALA A 16 9.09 -31.31 -18.55
N LEU A 17 9.85 -30.81 -17.57
CA LEU A 17 9.28 -30.33 -16.33
C LEU A 17 8.50 -29.06 -16.65
N THR A 18 7.21 -29.19 -16.90
CA THR A 18 6.27 -28.07 -16.79
C THR A 18 6.05 -27.80 -15.30
N GLY A 19 7.03 -27.14 -14.67
CA GLY A 19 6.82 -26.50 -13.38
C GLY A 19 6.03 -25.22 -13.61
N LEU A 20 4.85 -25.09 -13.01
CA LEU A 20 4.28 -23.77 -12.77
C LEU A 20 5.29 -23.03 -11.89
N LEU A 21 6.04 -22.09 -12.45
CA LEU A 21 6.80 -21.11 -11.69
C LEU A 21 5.77 -20.31 -10.88
N ALA A 22 5.88 -20.38 -9.56
CA ALA A 22 5.11 -19.52 -8.68
C ALA A 22 5.73 -18.12 -8.78
N ALA A 23 4.90 -17.12 -9.10
CA ALA A 23 5.24 -15.70 -9.11
C ALA A 23 6.07 -15.32 -7.88
N ALA A 24 7.21 -14.67 -8.10
CA ALA A 24 8.09 -14.23 -7.01
C ALA A 24 7.51 -12.96 -6.35
N ASP A 25 7.49 -12.90 -5.03
CA ASP A 25 7.19 -11.63 -4.35
C ASP A 25 8.37 -10.66 -4.51
N VAL A 26 8.21 -9.70 -5.42
CA VAL A 26 9.17 -8.60 -5.67
C VAL A 26 9.30 -7.71 -4.44
N THR A 27 10.54 -7.37 -4.09
CA THR A 27 10.85 -6.43 -3.00
C THR A 27 11.67 -5.28 -3.53
N TRP A 28 11.27 -4.06 -3.18
CA TRP A 28 11.88 -2.83 -3.69
C TRP A 28 12.86 -2.23 -2.69
N LEU A 29 14.12 -2.02 -3.11
CA LEU A 29 15.07 -1.17 -2.42
C LEU A 29 15.07 0.21 -3.09
N ARG A 30 14.61 1.24 -2.38
CA ARG A 30 14.62 2.62 -2.90
C ARG A 30 16.01 3.23 -2.79
N LYS A 31 16.51 3.75 -3.92
CA LYS A 31 17.61 4.71 -4.03
C LYS A 31 17.03 6.07 -4.37
N SER A 32 17.51 7.14 -3.76
CA SER A 32 16.95 8.48 -3.96
C SER A 32 18.00 9.59 -3.98
N THR A 33 17.76 10.62 -4.78
CA THR A 33 18.53 11.88 -4.71
C THR A 33 18.41 12.56 -3.36
N ILE A 34 17.30 12.33 -2.63
CA ILE A 34 17.04 12.91 -1.31
C ILE A 34 17.93 12.28 -0.23
N THR A 35 18.19 10.98 -0.33
CA THR A 35 19.07 10.24 0.58
C THR A 35 20.54 10.29 0.15
N GLY A 36 20.83 10.88 -1.01
CA GLY A 36 22.19 11.00 -1.57
C GLY A 36 22.70 9.70 -2.21
N ASP A 37 21.81 8.76 -2.56
CA ASP A 37 22.19 7.52 -3.26
C ASP A 37 22.57 7.78 -4.74
N LEU A 38 22.10 8.88 -5.30
CA LEU A 38 22.44 9.37 -6.63
C LEU A 38 22.43 10.92 -6.64
N PRO A 39 23.22 11.57 -7.51
CA PRO A 39 23.26 13.03 -7.61
C PRO A 39 21.92 13.64 -8.03
N VAL A 40 21.62 14.85 -7.58
CA VAL A 40 20.45 15.63 -8.05
C VAL A 40 20.61 16.00 -9.55
N PRO A 41 19.57 15.88 -10.39
CA PRO A 41 19.73 16.04 -11.86
C PRO A 41 20.06 17.46 -12.29
N ASN A 42 19.39 18.45 -11.73
CA ASN A 42 19.59 19.86 -12.05
C ASN A 42 18.97 20.70 -10.93
N ALA A 43 19.07 22.03 -11.02
CA ALA A 43 18.49 22.96 -10.05
C ALA A 43 17.04 23.37 -10.38
N GLY A 44 16.50 22.85 -11.47
CA GLY A 44 15.19 23.17 -12.00
C GLY A 44 14.05 22.59 -11.17
N SER A 45 12.82 22.98 -11.53
CA SER A 45 11.60 22.58 -10.80
C SER A 45 10.59 21.82 -11.66
N GLN A 46 10.90 21.57 -12.93
CA GLN A 46 10.01 20.89 -13.88
C GLN A 46 10.78 19.89 -14.73
N GLN A 47 10.94 18.67 -14.21
CA GLN A 47 11.61 17.58 -14.89
C GLN A 47 10.63 16.91 -15.87
N THR A 48 10.75 17.24 -17.16
CA THR A 48 9.73 16.95 -18.16
C THR A 48 9.95 15.69 -18.95
N CYS A 49 11.17 15.18 -19.06
CA CYS A 49 11.48 14.05 -19.95
C CYS A 49 12.21 12.94 -19.21
N LEU A 50 11.96 11.68 -19.57
CA LEU A 50 12.73 10.52 -19.15
C LEU A 50 12.97 9.58 -20.33
N VAL A 51 14.24 9.38 -20.68
CA VAL A 51 14.65 8.47 -21.75
C VAL A 51 15.64 7.46 -21.17
N THR A 52 15.50 6.19 -21.52
CA THR A 52 16.35 5.10 -21.02
C THR A 52 17.00 4.37 -22.18
N ALA A 53 18.31 4.17 -22.12
CA ALA A 53 19.09 3.54 -23.18
C ALA A 53 20.45 3.10 -22.62
N ASP A 54 21.14 2.18 -23.29
CA ASP A 54 22.56 1.91 -23.02
C ASP A 54 23.42 2.85 -23.87
N PHE A 55 23.66 4.06 -23.36
CA PHE A 55 24.32 5.12 -24.13
C PHE A 55 25.82 4.86 -24.35
N ASP A 56 26.44 4.01 -23.52
CA ASP A 56 27.86 3.72 -23.61
C ASP A 56 28.22 2.25 -23.86
N LYS A 57 27.22 1.45 -24.24
CA LYS A 57 27.36 0.07 -24.69
C LYS A 57 27.99 -0.84 -23.65
N ASP A 58 27.75 -0.58 -22.38
CA ASP A 58 28.26 -1.40 -21.28
C ASP A 58 27.30 -2.52 -20.84
N GLY A 59 26.10 -2.55 -21.44
CA GLY A 59 25.06 -3.54 -21.22
C GLY A 59 24.14 -3.25 -20.03
N ILE A 60 24.30 -2.10 -19.36
CA ILE A 60 23.42 -1.63 -18.28
C ILE A 60 22.52 -0.52 -18.83
N VAL A 61 21.25 -0.52 -18.43
CA VAL A 61 20.33 0.54 -18.86
C VAL A 61 20.65 1.83 -18.11
N ASP A 62 20.99 2.88 -18.85
CA ASP A 62 21.15 4.22 -18.33
C ASP A 62 19.87 5.05 -18.47
N PHE A 63 19.91 6.30 -17.98
CA PHE A 63 18.80 7.23 -18.19
C PHE A 63 19.20 8.69 -18.35
N ALA A 64 18.47 9.39 -19.21
CA ALA A 64 18.55 10.83 -19.43
C ALA A 64 17.31 11.54 -18.89
N ILE A 65 17.51 12.70 -18.24
CA ILE A 65 16.45 13.52 -17.66
C ILE A 65 16.47 14.91 -18.30
N GLY A 66 15.32 15.30 -18.85
CA GLY A 66 15.06 16.64 -19.36
C GLY A 66 14.44 17.56 -18.30
N GLU A 67 14.81 18.84 -18.32
CA GLU A 67 14.24 19.89 -17.47
C GLU A 67 14.10 21.21 -18.23
N ARG A 68 12.99 21.91 -18.02
CA ARG A 68 12.57 23.05 -18.87
C ARG A 68 12.61 24.44 -18.23
N THR A 69 13.21 24.62 -17.05
CA THR A 69 13.25 25.92 -16.35
C THR A 69 14.65 26.46 -16.15
N GLN A 70 15.67 25.61 -16.08
CA GLN A 70 17.05 25.99 -15.80
C GLN A 70 18.04 25.10 -16.55
N ALA A 71 19.31 25.53 -16.58
CA ALA A 71 20.41 24.70 -17.06
C ALA A 71 21.01 23.88 -15.90
N PRO A 72 21.61 22.71 -16.17
CA PRO A 72 21.58 22.00 -17.45
C PRO A 72 20.18 21.45 -17.74
N SER A 73 19.77 21.56 -19.01
CA SER A 73 18.44 21.12 -19.46
C SER A 73 18.37 19.63 -19.74
N VAL A 74 19.50 18.97 -20.01
CA VAL A 74 19.57 17.53 -20.23
C VAL A 74 20.77 16.95 -19.50
N VAL A 75 20.53 15.92 -18.70
CA VAL A 75 21.57 15.20 -17.93
C VAL A 75 21.39 13.70 -18.09
N TRP A 76 22.50 12.98 -18.06
CA TRP A 76 22.56 11.52 -18.17
C TRP A 76 23.09 10.92 -16.88
N TYR A 77 22.57 9.75 -16.52
CA TYR A 77 22.99 8.96 -15.37
C TYR A 77 23.46 7.60 -15.82
N LYS A 78 24.68 7.26 -15.39
CA LYS A 78 25.32 5.99 -15.66
C LYS A 78 25.55 5.22 -14.38
N TYR A 79 25.19 3.93 -14.33
CA TYR A 79 25.54 3.09 -13.18
C TYR A 79 27.05 2.79 -13.16
N ASN A 80 27.69 2.95 -11.99
CA ASN A 80 29.14 2.76 -11.81
C ASN A 80 29.51 1.54 -10.96
N GLY A 81 28.56 0.63 -10.73
CA GLY A 81 28.72 -0.55 -9.87
C GLY A 81 28.42 -0.31 -8.38
N ARG A 82 28.17 0.95 -7.97
CA ARG A 82 27.83 1.29 -6.56
C ARG A 82 26.68 2.29 -6.43
N GLY A 83 26.45 3.09 -7.47
CA GLY A 83 25.40 4.09 -7.60
C GLY A 83 25.45 4.67 -9.00
N TRP A 84 24.97 5.90 -9.18
CA TRP A 84 24.95 6.55 -10.50
C TRP A 84 25.85 7.78 -10.54
N ASP A 85 26.68 7.85 -11.55
CA ASP A 85 27.39 9.07 -11.93
C ASP A 85 26.51 9.91 -12.84
N ARG A 86 26.60 11.24 -12.69
CA ARG A 86 25.77 12.20 -13.43
C ARG A 86 26.63 13.01 -14.39
N TYR A 87 26.26 12.98 -15.67
CA TYR A 87 26.89 13.71 -16.76
C TYR A 87 25.93 14.76 -17.32
N VAL A 88 26.47 15.82 -17.92
CA VAL A 88 25.69 16.86 -18.56
C VAL A 88 25.73 16.64 -20.07
N ILE A 89 24.57 16.42 -20.69
CA ILE A 89 24.42 16.36 -22.14
C ILE A 89 24.30 17.79 -22.68
N ASP A 90 23.45 18.62 -22.05
CA ASP A 90 23.22 20.00 -22.49
C ASP A 90 23.17 20.98 -21.31
N ASN A 91 24.16 21.87 -21.25
CA ASN A 91 24.27 22.88 -20.19
C ASN A 91 23.62 24.22 -20.55
N THR A 92 22.78 24.26 -21.58
CA THR A 92 21.99 25.45 -21.93
C THR A 92 20.58 25.36 -21.38
N VAL A 93 19.90 26.50 -21.26
CA VAL A 93 18.48 26.53 -20.90
C VAL A 93 17.67 26.19 -22.14
N LEU A 94 17.11 24.99 -22.17
CA LEU A 94 16.11 24.57 -23.14
C LEU A 94 14.75 24.41 -22.47
N ALA A 95 13.76 24.04 -23.28
CA ALA A 95 12.43 23.71 -22.80
C ALA A 95 11.96 22.38 -23.39
N PRO A 96 12.65 21.26 -23.09
CA PRO A 96 12.24 19.96 -23.62
C PRO A 96 10.88 19.55 -23.01
N GLU A 97 10.02 18.95 -23.82
CA GLU A 97 8.69 18.48 -23.42
C GLU A 97 8.72 16.98 -23.10
N ALA A 98 7.70 16.50 -22.40
CA ALA A 98 7.44 15.09 -22.21
C ALA A 98 7.61 14.27 -23.49
N GLY A 99 8.18 13.08 -23.33
CA GLY A 99 8.62 12.19 -24.39
C GLY A 99 10.14 12.05 -24.49
N GLY A 100 10.56 11.83 -25.72
CA GLY A 100 11.92 11.50 -26.10
C GLY A 100 12.08 10.01 -26.41
N ASP A 101 13.02 9.74 -27.30
CA ASP A 101 13.42 8.39 -27.68
C ASP A 101 14.89 8.39 -28.14
N VAL A 102 15.41 7.22 -28.50
CA VAL A 102 16.78 7.03 -28.97
C VAL A 102 16.85 6.17 -30.22
N CYS A 103 17.84 6.43 -31.07
CA CYS A 103 18.26 5.53 -32.13
C CYS A 103 19.64 5.94 -32.64
N ASP A 104 20.29 5.06 -33.40
CA ASP A 104 21.51 5.39 -34.15
C ASP A 104 21.13 6.25 -35.36
N ILE A 105 21.15 7.59 -35.20
CA ILE A 105 20.67 8.51 -36.23
C ILE A 105 21.65 8.59 -37.38
N ASP A 106 22.95 8.61 -37.09
CA ASP A 106 24.00 8.84 -38.07
C ASP A 106 24.73 7.57 -38.57
N SER A 107 24.28 6.41 -38.11
CA SER A 107 24.80 5.08 -38.47
C SER A 107 26.24 4.84 -38.03
N ASP A 108 26.71 5.48 -36.97
CA ASP A 108 28.02 5.20 -36.36
C ASP A 108 27.99 4.09 -35.28
N GLY A 109 26.79 3.61 -34.99
CA GLY A 109 26.50 2.44 -34.18
C GLY A 109 26.16 2.74 -32.74
N ASP A 110 26.23 4.00 -32.27
CA ASP A 110 25.77 4.39 -30.93
C ASP A 110 24.34 4.97 -30.93
N LEU A 111 23.76 5.16 -29.74
CA LEU A 111 22.39 5.64 -29.61
C LEU A 111 22.40 7.15 -29.33
N ASP A 112 21.76 7.90 -30.21
CA ASP A 112 21.54 9.33 -30.11
C ASP A 112 20.24 9.65 -29.37
N LEU A 113 20.21 10.79 -28.68
CA LEU A 113 19.04 11.22 -27.91
C LEU A 113 18.16 12.17 -28.73
N ILE A 114 16.84 11.96 -28.74
CA ILE A 114 15.85 12.83 -29.40
C ILE A 114 14.95 13.46 -28.35
N LEU A 115 14.71 14.78 -28.42
CA LEU A 115 13.71 15.47 -27.60
C LEU A 115 12.94 16.54 -28.39
N GLY A 116 11.64 16.66 -28.09
CA GLY A 116 10.78 17.74 -28.56
C GLY A 116 10.77 18.97 -27.65
N GLN A 117 10.43 20.15 -28.19
CA GLN A 117 10.23 21.37 -27.41
C GLN A 117 8.79 21.50 -26.91
N ASP A 118 8.64 22.08 -25.71
CA ASP A 118 7.37 22.40 -25.08
C ASP A 118 6.53 23.43 -25.86
N TYR A 119 5.36 23.74 -25.33
CA TYR A 119 4.41 24.70 -25.88
C TYR A 119 4.99 26.09 -26.24
N ARG A 120 6.20 26.44 -25.78
CA ARG A 120 6.84 27.74 -26.05
C ARG A 120 7.36 27.83 -27.48
N GLY A 121 7.74 26.72 -28.11
CA GLY A 121 8.31 26.72 -29.45
C GLY A 121 8.03 25.47 -30.27
N ASN A 122 8.70 25.36 -31.41
CA ASN A 122 8.46 24.36 -32.44
C ASN A 122 9.71 23.51 -32.74
N LEU A 123 10.72 23.61 -31.88
CA LEU A 123 11.99 22.91 -32.06
C LEU A 123 11.84 21.42 -31.72
N MET A 124 12.56 20.60 -32.47
CA MET A 124 12.92 19.23 -32.07
C MET A 124 14.41 19.09 -32.29
N TRP A 125 15.07 18.38 -31.40
CA TRP A 125 16.51 18.22 -31.40
C TRP A 125 16.89 16.75 -31.38
N TRP A 126 18.08 16.48 -31.90
CA TRP A 126 18.83 15.31 -31.49
C TRP A 126 20.19 15.72 -30.93
N TRP A 127 20.77 14.88 -30.08
CA TRP A 127 22.13 15.03 -29.58
C TRP A 127 22.96 13.85 -30.04
N GLU A 128 24.01 14.15 -30.80
CA GLU A 128 25.02 13.21 -31.26
C GLU A 128 25.82 12.70 -30.06
N ASN A 129 25.74 11.39 -29.81
CA ASN A 129 26.45 10.74 -28.74
C ASN A 129 27.96 10.67 -29.07
N PRO A 130 28.87 11.09 -28.17
CA PRO A 130 30.30 11.14 -28.46
C PRO A 130 31.00 9.80 -28.18
N PHE A 131 30.29 8.67 -28.13
CA PHE A 131 30.89 7.38 -27.78
C PHE A 131 32.05 7.05 -28.74
N PRO A 132 33.17 6.50 -28.24
CA PRO A 132 33.45 6.10 -26.86
C PRO A 132 34.09 7.18 -25.98
N ASP A 133 34.22 8.43 -26.45
CA ASP A 133 34.93 9.50 -25.73
C ASP A 133 34.00 10.61 -25.20
N PHE A 134 33.41 10.37 -24.04
CA PHE A 134 32.59 11.33 -23.29
C PHE A 134 33.39 12.51 -22.70
N SER A 135 34.68 12.66 -23.00
CA SER A 135 35.37 13.94 -22.74
C SER A 135 34.91 15.05 -23.68
N GLN A 136 34.34 14.69 -24.84
CA GLN A 136 33.67 15.62 -25.73
C GLN A 136 32.21 15.81 -25.30
N PRO A 137 31.64 17.03 -25.45
CA PRO A 137 30.22 17.23 -25.25
C PRO A 137 29.41 16.57 -26.38
N TRP A 138 28.18 16.18 -26.08
CA TRP A 138 27.23 15.76 -27.09
C TRP A 138 26.93 16.92 -28.05
N THR A 139 26.82 16.66 -29.34
CA THR A 139 26.56 17.72 -30.34
C THR A 139 25.06 17.84 -30.60
N ARG A 140 24.45 18.92 -30.12
CA ARG A 140 23.02 19.21 -30.38
C ARG A 140 22.78 19.67 -31.81
N ARG A 141 21.80 19.07 -32.47
CA ARG A 141 21.36 19.32 -33.85
C ARG A 141 19.85 19.49 -33.93
N ILE A 142 19.34 19.99 -35.05
CA ILE A 142 17.93 20.36 -35.24
C ILE A 142 17.23 19.37 -36.17
N ILE A 143 16.20 18.69 -35.65
CA ILE A 143 15.26 17.89 -36.44
C ILE A 143 14.20 18.81 -37.07
N LYS A 144 13.59 19.70 -36.28
CA LYS A 144 12.52 20.61 -36.74
C LYS A 144 12.69 21.98 -36.12
N ASN A 145 12.40 23.03 -36.89
CA ASN A 145 12.42 24.44 -36.42
C ASN A 145 11.36 25.33 -37.08
N THR A 146 10.43 24.73 -37.83
CA THR A 146 9.34 25.42 -38.52
C THR A 146 8.00 24.79 -38.18
N GLY A 147 6.89 25.42 -38.57
CA GLY A 147 5.54 24.89 -38.36
C GLY A 147 5.04 25.01 -36.91
N PRO A 148 3.97 24.27 -36.56
CA PRO A 148 3.31 24.36 -35.26
C PRO A 148 4.20 23.92 -34.08
N LYS A 149 3.80 24.36 -32.88
CA LYS A 149 4.53 24.24 -31.60
C LYS A 149 4.12 23.00 -30.80
N LYS A 150 4.82 22.73 -29.68
CA LYS A 150 4.51 21.66 -28.71
C LYS A 150 4.66 20.26 -29.31
N HIS A 151 5.82 19.64 -29.10
CA HIS A 151 6.14 18.29 -29.54
C HIS A 151 6.16 17.37 -28.33
N HIS A 152 5.03 16.72 -28.09
CA HIS A 152 4.80 15.82 -26.97
C HIS A 152 5.03 14.39 -27.43
N ASP A 153 5.69 13.56 -26.64
CA ASP A 153 5.97 12.13 -26.90
C ASP A 153 6.59 11.81 -28.28
N GLN A 154 7.63 11.01 -28.27
CA GLN A 154 8.30 10.57 -29.49
C GLN A 154 8.43 9.06 -29.46
N THR A 155 8.46 8.45 -30.65
CA THR A 155 8.81 7.05 -30.81
C THR A 155 9.60 6.86 -32.08
N VAL A 156 10.55 5.93 -32.05
CA VAL A 156 11.40 5.55 -33.17
C VAL A 156 11.25 4.06 -33.46
N GLY A 157 11.09 3.70 -34.72
CA GLY A 157 10.97 2.32 -35.18
C GLY A 157 10.87 2.25 -36.71
N ASP A 158 11.07 1.05 -37.27
CA ASP A 158 10.87 0.76 -38.70
C ASP A 158 9.37 0.69 -39.00
N TYR A 159 8.75 1.85 -39.13
CA TYR A 159 7.30 2.01 -39.19
C TYR A 159 6.78 1.96 -40.63
N ASP A 160 7.66 2.09 -41.64
CA ASP A 160 7.30 1.90 -43.05
C ASP A 160 7.72 0.54 -43.62
N GLY A 161 8.53 -0.23 -42.88
CA GLY A 161 8.96 -1.58 -43.23
C GLY A 161 10.15 -1.61 -44.21
N ASP A 162 10.89 -0.50 -44.37
CA ASP A 162 12.04 -0.42 -45.26
C ASP A 162 13.36 -0.93 -44.62
N GLY A 163 13.32 -1.27 -43.32
CA GLY A 163 14.47 -1.77 -42.56
C GLY A 163 15.34 -0.67 -41.95
N LYS A 164 14.92 0.60 -42.04
CA LYS A 164 15.49 1.73 -41.32
C LYS A 164 14.49 2.26 -40.29
N PRO A 165 14.96 2.99 -39.27
CA PRO A 165 14.06 3.59 -38.30
C PRO A 165 13.55 4.96 -38.75
N GLU A 166 12.28 5.23 -38.46
CA GLU A 166 11.64 6.53 -38.61
C GLU A 166 11.24 7.11 -37.26
N LEU A 167 11.20 8.44 -37.18
CA LEU A 167 10.77 9.17 -35.99
C LEU A 167 9.31 9.61 -36.14
N VAL A 168 8.52 9.36 -35.11
CA VAL A 168 7.13 9.82 -35.00
C VAL A 168 6.95 10.71 -33.77
N SER A 169 6.15 11.76 -33.88
CA SER A 169 5.96 12.75 -32.81
C SER A 169 4.54 13.32 -32.77
N TRP A 170 3.95 13.45 -31.57
CA TRP A 170 2.71 14.21 -31.41
C TRP A 170 2.99 15.71 -31.40
N ASN A 171 2.55 16.40 -32.45
CA ASN A 171 2.62 17.86 -32.51
C ASN A 171 1.28 18.49 -32.07
N GLN A 172 1.07 18.55 -30.75
CA GLN A 172 -0.22 18.85 -30.13
C GLN A 172 -0.80 20.22 -30.51
N ALA A 173 0.01 21.29 -30.61
CA ALA A 173 -0.53 22.59 -31.02
C ALA A 173 -0.83 22.66 -32.53
N GLY A 174 -0.19 21.80 -33.33
CA GLY A 174 -0.53 21.58 -34.74
C GLY A 174 -1.73 20.68 -34.94
N ARG A 175 -2.11 19.92 -33.90
CA ARG A 175 -3.11 18.85 -33.94
C ARG A 175 -2.78 17.78 -34.98
N GLN A 176 -1.51 17.37 -34.98
CA GLN A 176 -0.94 16.46 -35.95
C GLN A 176 -0.12 15.35 -35.30
N LEU A 177 -0.14 14.17 -35.91
CA LEU A 177 0.88 13.13 -35.75
C LEU A 177 1.87 13.26 -36.89
N LEU A 178 3.13 13.59 -36.59
CA LEU A 178 4.18 13.82 -37.57
C LEU A 178 5.04 12.58 -37.72
N PHE A 179 5.50 12.31 -38.93
CA PHE A 179 6.37 11.20 -39.30
C PHE A 179 7.56 11.73 -40.09
N PHE A 180 8.76 11.36 -39.66
CA PHE A 180 10.04 11.85 -40.18
C PHE A 180 10.85 10.66 -40.67
N GLU A 181 11.22 10.72 -41.94
CA GLU A 181 12.32 9.92 -42.47
C GLU A 181 13.63 10.44 -41.89
N ILE A 182 14.44 9.56 -41.30
CA ILE A 182 15.79 9.93 -40.88
C ILE A 182 16.63 10.17 -42.15
N PRO A 183 17.13 11.40 -42.40
CA PRO A 183 17.90 11.68 -43.61
C PRO A 183 19.17 10.84 -43.68
N SER A 184 19.58 10.46 -44.88
CA SER A 184 20.85 9.73 -45.08
C SER A 184 22.12 10.53 -44.70
N ASP A 185 22.00 11.85 -44.54
CA ASP A 185 23.05 12.73 -44.00
C ASP A 185 22.42 13.66 -42.93
N PRO A 186 22.12 13.11 -41.74
CA PRO A 186 21.38 13.84 -40.71
C PRO A 186 22.24 14.95 -40.07
N LYS A 187 23.58 14.88 -40.19
CA LYS A 187 24.50 15.91 -39.69
C LYS A 187 24.46 17.20 -40.51
N ASN A 188 24.06 17.13 -41.78
CA ASN A 188 23.99 18.29 -42.68
C ASN A 188 22.57 18.61 -43.18
N THR A 189 21.56 17.83 -42.75
CA THR A 189 20.16 18.05 -43.13
C THR A 189 19.40 18.66 -41.96
N GLU A 190 19.11 19.96 -42.03
CA GLU A 190 18.27 20.65 -41.03
C GLU A 190 17.39 21.72 -41.72
N PRO A 191 16.06 21.74 -41.46
CA PRO A 191 15.27 20.74 -40.75
C PRO A 191 15.03 19.47 -41.60
N TRP A 192 14.65 18.38 -40.94
CA TRP A 192 14.26 17.13 -41.59
C TRP A 192 12.89 17.28 -42.29
N PRO A 193 12.71 16.66 -43.47
CA PRO A 193 11.39 16.56 -44.08
C PRO A 193 10.47 15.68 -43.22
N TYR A 194 9.19 16.03 -43.17
CA TYR A 194 8.19 15.24 -42.47
C TYR A 194 6.85 15.23 -43.21
N GLN A 195 6.07 14.20 -42.94
CA GLN A 195 4.68 14.08 -43.37
C GLN A 195 3.74 14.03 -42.16
N THR A 196 2.46 14.29 -42.41
CA THR A 196 1.42 14.18 -41.38
C THR A 196 0.68 12.87 -41.57
N VAL A 197 0.77 11.99 -40.57
CA VAL A 197 0.08 10.69 -40.54
C VAL A 197 -1.39 10.87 -40.15
N TYR A 198 -1.65 11.78 -39.21
CA TYR A 198 -2.99 12.01 -38.70
C TYR A 198 -3.18 13.47 -38.30
N SER A 199 -4.42 13.96 -38.42
CA SER A 199 -4.82 15.28 -37.92
C SER A 199 -6.18 15.19 -37.24
N TRP A 200 -6.44 16.08 -36.29
CA TRP A 200 -7.75 16.17 -35.64
C TRP A 200 -8.25 17.61 -35.49
N ASP A 201 -9.55 17.79 -35.67
CA ASP A 201 -10.16 19.13 -35.73
C ASP A 201 -10.80 19.58 -34.41
N ALA A 202 -11.08 18.65 -33.50
CA ALA A 202 -11.76 18.90 -32.23
C ALA A 202 -11.42 17.84 -31.17
N GLY A 203 -11.79 18.12 -29.91
CA GLY A 203 -11.54 17.25 -28.77
C GLY A 203 -10.25 17.56 -28.02
N ALA A 204 -9.95 16.76 -27.00
CA ALA A 204 -8.70 16.83 -26.24
C ALA A 204 -7.48 16.54 -27.14
N GLU A 205 -6.31 16.97 -26.66
CA GLU A 205 -5.02 16.62 -27.24
C GLU A 205 -4.82 15.10 -27.27
N LEU A 206 -3.98 14.64 -28.20
CA LEU A 206 -3.57 13.24 -28.32
C LEU A 206 -2.12 13.11 -27.86
N GLU A 207 -1.83 12.04 -27.13
CA GLU A 207 -0.50 11.78 -26.58
C GLU A 207 -0.27 10.28 -26.31
N GLY A 208 0.95 9.96 -25.88
CA GLY A 208 1.39 8.63 -25.51
C GLY A 208 1.89 7.78 -26.68
N PHE A 209 2.96 7.05 -26.43
CA PHE A 209 3.43 5.90 -27.21
C PHE A 209 3.87 4.78 -26.25
N PRO A 210 3.80 3.51 -26.66
CA PRO A 210 4.44 2.44 -25.90
C PRO A 210 5.96 2.69 -25.81
N SER A 211 6.57 2.24 -24.72
CA SER A 211 8.01 2.34 -24.48
C SER A 211 8.88 1.54 -25.46
N SER A 212 8.28 0.65 -26.24
CA SER A 212 8.92 -0.09 -27.32
C SER A 212 7.97 -0.16 -28.52
N PRO A 213 8.48 -0.04 -29.75
CA PRO A 213 7.68 -0.26 -30.96
C PRO A 213 7.06 -1.66 -30.97
N VAL A 214 5.87 -1.78 -31.54
CA VAL A 214 5.07 -3.01 -31.47
C VAL A 214 4.38 -3.31 -32.79
N ASP A 215 4.36 -4.59 -33.15
CA ASP A 215 3.44 -5.15 -34.14
C ASP A 215 2.18 -5.58 -33.38
N LEU A 216 1.09 -4.81 -33.50
CA LEU A 216 -0.09 -4.99 -32.66
C LEU A 216 -0.90 -6.22 -33.09
N ASP A 217 -1.01 -6.45 -34.40
CA ASP A 217 -1.85 -7.49 -34.99
C ASP A 217 -1.11 -8.72 -35.52
N ALA A 218 0.20 -8.78 -35.25
CA ALA A 218 1.10 -9.86 -35.61
C ALA A 218 1.20 -10.09 -37.13
N ASP A 219 1.08 -9.02 -37.94
CA ASP A 219 1.22 -9.08 -39.39
C ASP A 219 2.67 -8.96 -39.90
N GLY A 220 3.61 -8.75 -38.98
CA GLY A 220 5.03 -8.63 -39.23
C GLY A 220 5.52 -7.21 -39.49
N THR A 221 4.65 -6.20 -39.37
CA THR A 221 5.01 -4.78 -39.49
C THR A 221 4.73 -4.02 -38.19
N LEU A 222 5.57 -3.04 -37.85
CA LEU A 222 5.35 -2.22 -36.67
C LEU A 222 4.18 -1.26 -36.89
N ASP A 223 3.36 -1.10 -35.86
CA ASP A 223 2.22 -0.20 -35.82
C ASP A 223 2.48 0.98 -34.86
N LEU A 224 1.68 2.04 -35.01
CA LEU A 224 1.66 3.11 -34.00
C LEU A 224 0.44 2.96 -33.10
N VAL A 225 0.63 3.09 -31.80
CA VAL A 225 -0.44 3.06 -30.80
C VAL A 225 -0.28 4.27 -29.87
N GLY A 226 -1.36 5.02 -29.68
CA GLY A 226 -1.34 6.25 -28.90
C GLY A 226 -2.63 7.05 -29.04
N GLY A 227 -2.93 7.92 -28.09
CA GLY A 227 -4.12 8.77 -28.13
C GLY A 227 -5.45 8.01 -28.30
N GLY A 228 -5.56 6.84 -27.67
CA GLY A 228 -6.77 6.02 -27.72
C GLY A 228 -6.97 5.28 -29.05
N ARG A 229 -5.93 5.22 -29.89
CA ARG A 229 -6.00 4.74 -31.28
C ARG A 229 -4.89 3.75 -31.60
N TRP A 230 -5.17 2.94 -32.61
CA TRP A 230 -4.23 2.12 -33.36
C TRP A 230 -4.13 2.71 -34.77
N PHE A 231 -2.92 3.01 -35.22
CA PHE A 231 -2.65 3.43 -36.58
C PHE A 231 -2.07 2.23 -37.32
N LYS A 232 -2.95 1.45 -37.95
CA LYS A 232 -2.56 0.25 -38.67
C LYS A 232 -1.75 0.61 -39.91
N HIS A 233 -0.57 0.02 -40.06
CA HIS A 233 0.24 0.20 -41.26
C HIS A 233 -0.51 -0.25 -42.54
N GLN A 234 -0.39 0.54 -43.62
CA GLN A 234 -1.04 0.29 -44.93
C GLN A 234 -0.02 0.16 -46.09
N GLY A 235 1.28 0.22 -45.80
CA GLY A 235 2.36 0.24 -46.79
C GLY A 235 2.78 1.66 -47.20
N ASN A 236 4.06 1.82 -47.56
CA ASN A 236 4.67 3.08 -48.02
C ASN A 236 4.48 4.25 -47.04
N GLY A 237 4.66 4.01 -45.73
CA GLY A 237 4.53 5.02 -44.68
C GLY A 237 3.11 5.61 -44.54
N GLN A 238 2.08 4.90 -44.99
CA GLN A 238 0.68 5.28 -44.81
C GLN A 238 0.05 4.48 -43.68
N PHE A 239 -0.82 5.12 -42.89
CA PHE A 239 -1.47 4.49 -41.75
C PHE A 239 -2.98 4.74 -41.74
N GLN A 240 -3.74 3.73 -41.32
CA GLN A 240 -5.16 3.86 -41.05
C GLN A 240 -5.39 4.08 -39.56
N ALA A 241 -5.93 5.24 -39.17
CA ALA A 241 -6.30 5.53 -37.80
C ALA A 241 -7.61 4.80 -37.40
N LEU A 242 -7.50 3.86 -36.47
CA LEU A 242 -8.59 3.07 -35.90
C LEU A 242 -8.74 3.43 -34.41
N ILE A 243 -9.98 3.57 -33.95
CA ILE A 243 -10.27 3.91 -32.55
C ILE A 243 -10.27 2.62 -31.71
N ILE A 244 -9.53 2.65 -30.60
CA ILE A 244 -9.62 1.65 -29.53
C ILE A 244 -10.57 2.17 -28.45
N ASP A 245 -10.27 3.33 -27.88
CA ASP A 245 -11.13 4.05 -26.92
C ASP A 245 -10.94 5.57 -27.11
N ASP A 246 -11.95 6.25 -27.66
CA ASP A 246 -11.88 7.69 -27.93
C ASP A 246 -11.99 8.56 -26.66
N GLU A 247 -12.25 7.97 -25.49
CA GLU A 247 -12.12 8.67 -24.21
C GLU A 247 -10.66 8.77 -23.76
N MET A 248 -9.80 7.85 -24.20
CA MET A 248 -8.37 7.76 -23.80
C MET A 248 -7.46 8.58 -24.73
N ARG A 249 -7.84 9.83 -25.03
CA ARG A 249 -7.07 10.70 -25.95
C ARG A 249 -5.80 11.25 -25.32
N PHE A 250 -5.90 11.70 -24.06
CA PHE A 250 -4.82 12.32 -23.31
C PHE A 250 -4.26 11.27 -22.33
N THR A 251 -3.63 10.24 -22.90
CA THR A 251 -3.31 8.96 -22.26
C THR A 251 -1.80 8.71 -22.25
N GLN A 252 -1.34 7.95 -21.26
CA GLN A 252 -0.11 7.16 -21.43
C GLN A 252 -0.51 5.76 -21.89
N CYS A 253 0.34 5.10 -22.67
CA CYS A 253 0.03 3.79 -23.22
C CYS A 253 1.19 2.81 -23.15
N ALA A 254 0.86 1.53 -23.03
CA ALA A 254 1.79 0.42 -23.16
C ALA A 254 1.11 -0.70 -23.96
N VAL A 255 1.88 -1.53 -24.64
CA VAL A 255 1.37 -2.65 -25.44
C VAL A 255 2.19 -3.89 -25.15
N GLY A 256 1.54 -5.04 -24.97
CA GLY A 256 2.24 -6.30 -24.69
C GLY A 256 1.32 -7.51 -24.68
N GLN A 257 1.91 -8.72 -24.70
CA GLN A 257 1.19 -10.00 -24.64
C GLN A 257 0.72 -10.30 -23.21
N LEU A 258 -0.34 -9.62 -22.77
CA LEU A 258 -0.96 -9.85 -21.46
C LEU A 258 -1.84 -11.12 -21.47
N VAL A 259 -2.31 -11.50 -22.65
CA VAL A 259 -2.97 -12.77 -22.96
C VAL A 259 -2.17 -13.47 -24.06
N GLN A 260 -1.55 -14.61 -23.75
CA GLN A 260 -0.64 -15.27 -24.70
C GLN A 260 -1.38 -15.87 -25.91
N GLY A 261 -0.84 -15.64 -27.11
CA GLY A 261 -1.17 -16.38 -28.32
C GLY A 261 -2.15 -15.69 -29.28
N GLY A 262 -2.43 -14.40 -29.07
CA GLY A 262 -3.24 -13.55 -29.95
C GLY A 262 -2.52 -12.27 -30.34
N TRP A 263 -3.31 -11.25 -30.72
CA TRP A 263 -2.82 -9.86 -30.86
C TRP A 263 -2.31 -9.35 -29.53
N ALA A 264 -1.41 -8.36 -29.54
CA ALA A 264 -0.97 -7.77 -28.28
C ALA A 264 -2.08 -6.91 -27.67
N GLU A 265 -2.17 -6.90 -26.35
CA GLU A 265 -3.12 -6.07 -25.61
C GLU A 265 -2.58 -4.66 -25.46
N VAL A 266 -3.50 -3.70 -25.49
CA VAL A 266 -3.19 -2.29 -25.26
C VAL A 266 -3.60 -1.91 -23.85
N VAL A 267 -2.75 -1.16 -23.14
CA VAL A 267 -3.06 -0.56 -21.84
C VAL A 267 -3.10 0.95 -22.02
N PHE A 268 -4.18 1.58 -21.55
CA PHE A 268 -4.29 3.03 -21.47
C PHE A 268 -4.45 3.47 -20.02
N SER A 269 -3.68 4.49 -19.65
CA SER A 269 -3.75 5.19 -18.36
C SER A 269 -4.10 6.66 -18.60
N PRO A 270 -4.96 7.30 -17.78
CA PRO A 270 -5.63 8.57 -18.12
C PRO A 270 -4.73 9.82 -18.20
N GLY A 271 -3.40 9.66 -18.21
CA GLY A 271 -2.43 10.70 -18.51
C GLY A 271 -2.55 11.90 -17.57
N ASP A 272 -2.74 13.07 -18.15
CA ASP A 272 -2.92 14.35 -17.44
C ASP A 272 -4.34 14.56 -16.87
N THR A 273 -5.16 13.52 -16.78
CA THR A 273 -6.51 13.56 -16.20
C THR A 273 -6.76 12.45 -15.18
N ASP A 274 -7.79 12.64 -14.37
CA ASP A 274 -8.33 11.59 -13.51
C ASP A 274 -9.25 10.67 -14.31
N GLY A 275 -9.08 9.36 -14.17
CA GLY A 275 -9.87 8.43 -14.97
C GLY A 275 -9.58 6.96 -14.67
N GLU A 276 -10.24 6.09 -15.44
CA GLU A 276 -10.01 4.66 -15.34
C GLU A 276 -8.84 4.26 -16.23
N ALA A 277 -7.82 3.65 -15.63
CA ALA A 277 -6.87 2.84 -16.38
C ALA A 277 -7.53 1.52 -16.80
N LYS A 278 -7.35 1.14 -18.05
CA LYS A 278 -7.96 -0.05 -18.67
C LYS A 278 -6.94 -0.75 -19.57
N TRP A 279 -7.12 -2.04 -19.77
CA TRP A 279 -6.47 -2.79 -20.85
C TRP A 279 -7.51 -3.30 -21.84
N TYR A 280 -7.09 -3.54 -23.09
CA TYR A 280 -7.96 -3.85 -24.21
C TYR A 280 -7.46 -5.12 -24.92
N GLU A 281 -8.34 -6.11 -25.02
CA GLU A 281 -8.13 -7.36 -25.73
C GLU A 281 -8.89 -7.34 -27.06
N TRP A 282 -8.30 -7.89 -28.13
CA TRP A 282 -9.03 -8.09 -29.38
C TRP A 282 -9.78 -9.43 -29.38
N ASP A 283 -11.11 -9.42 -29.49
CA ASP A 283 -11.92 -10.65 -29.48
C ASP A 283 -12.06 -11.34 -30.86
N GLY A 284 -11.38 -10.83 -31.88
CA GLY A 284 -11.53 -11.22 -33.28
C GLY A 284 -12.44 -10.31 -34.10
N ALA A 285 -13.20 -9.40 -33.47
CA ALA A 285 -14.10 -8.47 -34.14
C ALA A 285 -14.04 -7.03 -33.59
N LYS A 286 -13.73 -6.85 -32.30
CA LYS A 286 -13.64 -5.55 -31.63
C LYS A 286 -12.71 -5.61 -30.42
N TRP A 287 -12.31 -4.43 -29.96
CA TRP A 287 -11.63 -4.26 -28.67
C TRP A 287 -12.60 -4.44 -27.50
N ILE A 288 -12.22 -5.28 -26.54
CA ILE A 288 -12.90 -5.51 -25.28
C ILE A 288 -12.11 -4.84 -24.18
N SER A 289 -12.73 -3.90 -23.46
CA SER A 289 -12.08 -3.17 -22.37
C SER A 289 -12.20 -3.91 -21.04
N HIS A 290 -11.12 -3.94 -20.29
CA HIS A 290 -11.02 -4.49 -18.95
C HIS A 290 -10.47 -3.44 -17.99
N ARG A 291 -11.17 -3.20 -16.88
CA ARG A 291 -10.79 -2.17 -15.90
C ARG A 291 -9.62 -2.63 -15.04
N LEU A 292 -8.62 -1.76 -14.86
CA LEU A 292 -7.53 -1.95 -13.90
C LEU A 292 -7.80 -1.21 -12.58
N ALA A 293 -7.83 0.13 -12.61
CA ALA A 293 -8.11 0.98 -11.45
C ALA A 293 -8.46 2.41 -11.85
N PHE A 294 -9.06 3.16 -10.92
CA PHE A 294 -9.13 4.61 -11.02
C PHE A 294 -7.78 5.22 -10.63
N MET A 295 -7.25 6.07 -11.50
CA MET A 295 -5.96 6.74 -11.37
C MET A 295 -6.16 8.26 -11.29
N VAL A 296 -5.41 8.91 -10.40
CA VAL A 296 -5.34 10.37 -10.32
C VAL A 296 -4.15 10.86 -11.13
N HIS A 297 -4.39 11.46 -12.30
CA HIS A 297 -3.33 11.84 -13.26
C HIS A 297 -2.33 10.69 -13.51
N GLY A 298 -2.79 9.58 -14.08
CA GLY A 298 -1.99 8.36 -14.30
C GLY A 298 -0.93 8.49 -15.39
N HIS A 299 0.02 9.42 -15.25
CA HIS A 299 0.97 9.82 -16.30
C HIS A 299 2.21 8.93 -16.38
N THR A 300 2.05 7.62 -16.21
CA THR A 300 3.07 6.59 -16.45
C THR A 300 2.34 5.30 -16.78
N CYS A 301 2.72 4.63 -17.86
CA CYS A 301 2.21 3.32 -18.24
C CYS A 301 3.35 2.55 -18.92
N ASP A 302 3.72 1.38 -18.41
CA ASP A 302 4.80 0.57 -18.96
C ASP A 302 4.53 -0.92 -18.73
N ILE A 303 5.14 -1.78 -19.55
CA ILE A 303 4.99 -3.25 -19.46
C ILE A 303 6.36 -3.93 -19.48
N ALA A 304 6.59 -4.82 -18.52
CA ALA A 304 7.74 -5.73 -18.50
C ALA A 304 7.44 -6.91 -17.58
N ASP A 305 8.21 -8.00 -17.69
CA ASP A 305 8.17 -9.11 -16.74
C ASP A 305 8.91 -8.70 -15.45
N VAL A 306 8.19 -8.11 -14.49
CA VAL A 306 8.76 -7.48 -13.30
C VAL A 306 9.16 -8.54 -12.27
N ASP A 307 8.42 -9.64 -12.17
CA ASP A 307 8.72 -10.72 -11.22
C ASP A 307 9.52 -11.90 -11.81
N GLY A 308 9.77 -11.90 -13.12
CA GLY A 308 10.60 -12.87 -13.82
C GLY A 308 9.91 -14.22 -14.06
N ASP A 309 8.57 -14.26 -14.06
CA ASP A 309 7.79 -15.47 -14.26
C ASP A 309 7.52 -15.81 -15.75
N GLY A 310 7.95 -14.93 -16.65
CA GLY A 310 7.79 -15.04 -18.09
C GLY A 310 6.49 -14.43 -18.63
N ASN A 311 5.65 -13.84 -17.78
CA ASN A 311 4.44 -13.13 -18.18
C ASN A 311 4.64 -11.61 -18.02
N PRO A 312 4.20 -10.80 -18.99
CA PRO A 312 4.30 -9.35 -18.86
C PRO A 312 3.38 -8.80 -17.75
N ASP A 313 3.94 -7.88 -16.96
CA ASP A 313 3.27 -7.13 -15.90
C ASP A 313 3.03 -5.68 -16.33
N ILE A 314 2.07 -5.02 -15.69
CA ILE A 314 1.72 -3.63 -15.98
C ILE A 314 2.18 -2.72 -14.84
N MET A 315 2.88 -1.63 -15.15
CA MET A 315 3.19 -0.55 -14.20
C MET A 315 2.41 0.71 -14.57
N ILE A 316 1.70 1.29 -13.59
CA ILE A 316 1.03 2.60 -13.74
C ILE A 316 1.36 3.48 -12.54
N GLY A 317 1.67 4.75 -12.83
CA GLY A 317 2.07 5.73 -11.85
C GLY A 317 1.21 6.99 -11.85
N GLU A 318 0.82 7.46 -10.66
CA GLU A 318 0.10 8.72 -10.46
C GLU A 318 1.08 9.90 -10.37
N MET A 319 0.72 11.03 -10.98
CA MET A 319 1.44 12.28 -10.80
C MET A 319 1.22 12.87 -9.40
N GLY A 320 2.21 13.62 -8.93
CA GLY A 320 2.09 14.38 -7.68
C GLY A 320 1.50 15.77 -7.88
N ARG A 321 1.87 16.47 -8.95
CA ARG A 321 1.35 17.79 -9.29
C ARG A 321 1.23 17.91 -10.81
N PRO A 322 0.05 18.21 -11.37
CA PRO A 322 -1.20 18.61 -10.68
C PRO A 322 -1.99 17.49 -9.95
N GLY A 323 -1.50 16.24 -9.93
CA GLY A 323 -2.21 15.07 -9.37
C GLY A 323 -2.25 14.90 -7.84
N ALA A 324 -2.07 13.66 -7.37
CA ALA A 324 -2.39 13.20 -6.02
C ALA A 324 -1.45 13.67 -4.89
N GLY A 325 -0.43 14.49 -5.18
CA GLY A 325 0.56 14.96 -4.20
C GLY A 325 1.25 13.81 -3.45
N ASP A 326 1.34 13.94 -2.12
CA ASP A 326 1.88 12.92 -1.22
C ASP A 326 0.96 11.69 -1.06
N GLN A 327 -0.15 11.61 -1.79
CA GLN A 327 -0.99 10.41 -1.87
C GLN A 327 -0.79 9.65 -3.19
N ALA A 328 0.04 10.15 -4.10
CA ALA A 328 0.34 9.48 -5.36
C ALA A 328 0.96 8.10 -5.14
N ARG A 329 0.56 7.16 -6.00
CA ARG A 329 0.96 5.75 -5.96
C ARG A 329 1.60 5.33 -7.27
N THR A 330 2.55 4.40 -7.17
CA THR A 330 3.01 3.57 -8.28
C THR A 330 2.51 2.16 -8.05
N LEU A 331 1.71 1.66 -8.98
CA LEU A 331 1.03 0.38 -8.92
C LEU A 331 1.66 -0.58 -9.92
N VAL A 332 1.75 -1.85 -9.54
CA VAL A 332 2.18 -2.94 -10.43
C VAL A 332 1.11 -4.02 -10.42
N TRP A 333 0.72 -4.51 -11.60
CA TRP A 333 -0.18 -5.63 -11.80
C TRP A 333 0.60 -6.79 -12.36
N TYR A 334 0.83 -7.80 -11.52
CA TYR A 334 1.53 -9.02 -11.91
C TYR A 334 0.59 -9.93 -12.72
N GLY A 335 0.91 -10.19 -13.98
CA GLY A 335 0.08 -10.91 -14.94
C GLY A 335 0.30 -12.42 -14.90
N ASP A 336 -0.73 -13.22 -15.19
CA ASP A 336 -0.61 -14.67 -15.32
C ASP A 336 -0.52 -15.17 -16.78
N GLY A 337 -0.37 -14.24 -17.73
CA GLY A 337 -0.38 -14.48 -19.17
C GLY A 337 -1.75 -14.86 -19.74
N LYS A 338 -2.83 -14.76 -18.94
CA LYS A 338 -4.21 -15.10 -19.31
C LYS A 338 -5.19 -13.96 -19.00
N GLY A 339 -4.66 -12.73 -18.86
CA GLY A 339 -5.46 -11.54 -18.54
C GLY A 339 -5.94 -11.45 -17.09
N SER A 340 -5.42 -12.28 -16.17
CA SER A 340 -5.64 -12.11 -14.73
C SER A 340 -4.43 -11.47 -14.08
N PHE A 341 -4.68 -10.58 -13.10
CA PHE A 341 -3.64 -9.77 -12.50
C PHE A 341 -3.71 -9.73 -10.97
N ARG A 342 -2.55 -9.80 -10.32
CA ARG A 342 -2.38 -9.46 -8.90
C ARG A 342 -1.79 -8.06 -8.76
N ARG A 343 -2.57 -7.12 -8.20
CA ARG A 343 -2.13 -5.74 -8.01
C ARG A 343 -1.38 -5.53 -6.69
N THR A 344 -0.27 -4.79 -6.73
CA THR A 344 0.46 -4.27 -5.56
C THR A 344 0.71 -2.76 -5.67
N VAL A 345 1.20 -2.17 -4.58
CA VAL A 345 1.70 -0.79 -4.54
C VAL A 345 3.21 -0.88 -4.41
N ALA A 346 3.96 -0.55 -5.47
CA ALA A 346 5.41 -0.54 -5.45
C ALA A 346 5.99 0.65 -4.67
N SER A 347 5.29 1.80 -4.74
CA SER A 347 5.67 3.02 -4.04
C SER A 347 4.45 3.89 -3.75
N SER A 348 4.51 4.64 -2.66
CA SER A 348 3.52 5.64 -2.27
C SER A 348 4.22 6.93 -1.82
N ALA A 349 3.44 8.01 -1.73
CA ALA A 349 3.86 9.31 -1.23
C ALA A 349 4.86 10.09 -2.10
N GLN A 350 5.14 9.61 -3.32
CA GLN A 350 5.86 10.36 -4.32
C GLN A 350 5.22 10.12 -5.67
N GLY A 351 4.74 11.19 -6.29
CA GLY A 351 4.23 11.14 -7.65
C GLY A 351 5.34 10.97 -8.69
N ILE A 352 4.96 10.38 -9.82
CA ILE A 352 5.81 9.99 -10.94
C ILE A 352 5.23 10.54 -12.25
N HIS A 353 6.08 10.80 -13.22
CA HIS A 353 5.76 11.31 -14.55
C HIS A 353 6.75 10.68 -15.53
N GLU A 354 6.21 9.87 -16.44
CA GLU A 354 6.94 9.04 -17.40
C GLU A 354 7.95 8.12 -16.72
N GLY A 355 7.53 7.39 -15.68
CA GLY A 355 8.37 6.31 -15.15
C GLY A 355 8.72 5.27 -16.22
N ARG A 356 9.80 4.54 -15.98
CA ARG A 356 10.30 3.47 -16.87
C ARG A 356 10.64 2.22 -16.08
N LEU A 357 10.39 1.07 -16.69
CA LEU A 357 10.90 -0.24 -16.27
C LEU A 357 12.23 -0.52 -16.98
N GLY A 358 13.18 -1.15 -16.29
CA GLY A 358 14.49 -1.49 -16.88
C GLY A 358 15.47 -2.00 -15.83
N ASP A 359 16.59 -2.60 -16.25
CA ASP A 359 17.66 -3.01 -15.33
C ASP A 359 18.66 -1.85 -15.15
N PHE A 360 18.47 -1.05 -14.10
CA PHE A 360 19.22 0.20 -13.88
C PHE A 360 20.50 -0.01 -13.03
N ASN A 361 20.81 -1.25 -12.66
CA ASN A 361 21.99 -1.59 -11.87
C ASN A 361 22.80 -2.78 -12.44
N GLY A 362 22.35 -3.38 -13.55
CA GLY A 362 23.02 -4.47 -14.25
C GLY A 362 22.87 -5.84 -13.58
N ASP A 363 21.85 -6.03 -12.74
CA ASP A 363 21.65 -7.26 -11.96
C ASP A 363 20.71 -8.30 -12.61
N GLY A 364 20.20 -7.98 -13.79
CA GLY A 364 19.31 -8.79 -14.63
C GLY A 364 17.85 -8.79 -14.18
N ARG A 365 17.44 -7.93 -13.25
CA ARG A 365 16.03 -7.78 -12.84
C ARG A 365 15.47 -6.43 -13.27
N VAL A 366 14.16 -6.42 -13.49
CA VAL A 366 13.44 -5.20 -13.87
C VAL A 366 13.23 -4.32 -12.64
N ASP A 367 13.86 -3.15 -12.63
CA ASP A 367 13.72 -2.07 -11.67
C ASP A 367 12.63 -1.06 -12.08
N ILE A 368 12.28 -0.11 -11.20
CA ILE A 368 11.41 1.03 -11.53
C ILE A 368 12.17 2.34 -11.37
N LEU A 369 12.29 3.11 -12.45
CA LEU A 369 12.81 4.48 -12.41
C LEU A 369 11.67 5.49 -12.24
N MET A 370 11.75 6.30 -11.20
CA MET A 370 10.73 7.27 -10.81
C MET A 370 11.24 8.70 -10.86
N LYS A 371 10.70 9.49 -11.79
CA LYS A 371 10.91 10.94 -11.90
C LYS A 371 9.56 11.66 -11.71
N PRO A 372 9.44 12.69 -10.86
CA PRO A 372 8.25 13.54 -10.83
C PRO A 372 8.31 14.61 -11.93
N TYR A 373 7.16 15.19 -12.28
CA TYR A 373 7.14 16.42 -13.08
C TYR A 373 7.62 17.63 -12.26
N SER A 374 6.82 18.08 -11.28
CA SER A 374 7.16 19.23 -10.41
C SER A 374 6.99 18.97 -8.91
N HIS A 375 6.37 17.84 -8.54
CA HIS A 375 6.13 17.50 -7.15
C HIS A 375 7.41 16.97 -6.47
N ASN A 376 7.94 17.73 -5.51
CA ASN A 376 9.24 17.48 -4.86
C ASN A 376 10.42 17.47 -5.83
N ALA A 377 10.28 18.04 -7.03
CA ALA A 377 11.39 18.23 -7.96
C ALA A 377 12.43 19.22 -7.38
N PRO A 378 13.73 19.06 -7.68
CA PRO A 378 14.35 18.03 -8.51
C PRO A 378 14.61 16.74 -7.73
N LYS A 379 13.87 15.67 -8.04
CA LYS A 379 13.99 14.37 -7.37
C LYS A 379 14.02 13.24 -8.39
N VAL A 380 14.78 12.20 -8.07
CA VAL A 380 14.76 10.92 -8.80
C VAL A 380 14.84 9.82 -7.76
N ASP A 381 13.93 8.86 -7.85
CA ASP A 381 13.99 7.62 -7.08
C ASP A 381 14.20 6.46 -8.07
N VAL A 382 15.04 5.48 -7.71
CA VAL A 382 15.13 4.19 -8.40
C VAL A 382 14.69 3.14 -7.39
N LEU A 383 13.67 2.35 -7.71
CA LEU A 383 13.29 1.18 -6.93
C LEU A 383 14.01 -0.03 -7.53
N LEU A 384 15.07 -0.47 -6.87
CA LEU A 384 15.81 -1.65 -7.27
C LEU A 384 15.04 -2.91 -6.87
N ASN A 385 14.75 -3.77 -7.84
CA ASN A 385 14.15 -5.08 -7.66
C ASN A 385 15.19 -6.00 -7.03
N GLN A 386 15.06 -6.18 -5.72
CA GLN A 386 16.01 -6.99 -5.00
C GLN A 386 15.81 -8.45 -5.36
N PRO A 387 16.91 -9.20 -5.60
CA PRO A 387 16.79 -10.63 -5.75
C PRO A 387 16.15 -11.13 -4.46
N ASP A 388 15.33 -12.15 -4.56
CA ASP A 388 14.87 -12.83 -3.36
C ASP A 388 16.08 -13.46 -2.66
N THR A 389 16.73 -12.67 -1.79
CA THR A 389 17.85 -13.09 -0.94
C THR A 389 17.33 -13.88 0.25
N ARG A 390 16.01 -14.05 0.38
CA ARG A 390 15.44 -15.14 1.15
C ARG A 390 15.78 -16.41 0.37
N PRO A 391 16.36 -17.44 0.99
CA PRO A 391 16.69 -18.70 0.30
C PRO A 391 15.50 -19.19 -0.55
N LYS A 392 15.74 -19.44 -1.85
CA LYS A 392 14.72 -19.94 -2.79
C LYS A 392 13.93 -21.07 -2.15
N ALA A 393 12.64 -20.84 -1.98
CA ALA A 393 11.68 -21.84 -1.57
C ALA A 393 11.51 -22.87 -2.69
N THR A 394 12.40 -23.86 -2.76
CA THR A 394 12.05 -25.16 -3.32
C THR A 394 10.74 -25.58 -2.66
N ALA A 395 9.68 -25.80 -3.46
CA ALA A 395 8.33 -26.24 -3.03
C ALA A 395 8.17 -26.17 -1.51
N ARG A 396 7.91 -24.96 -0.96
CA ARG A 396 8.26 -24.62 0.42
C ARG A 396 7.73 -25.68 1.38
N ARG A 397 8.61 -26.61 1.76
CA ARG A 397 8.51 -27.28 3.04
C ARG A 397 8.57 -26.14 4.06
N PRO A 398 7.70 -26.14 5.09
CA PRO A 398 7.54 -25.01 5.99
C PRO A 398 8.91 -24.54 6.49
N VAL A 399 9.22 -23.25 6.35
CA VAL A 399 10.13 -22.63 7.32
C VAL A 399 9.43 -22.87 8.65
N GLU A 400 10.02 -23.70 9.51
CA GLU A 400 9.45 -23.93 10.83
C GLU A 400 9.28 -22.57 11.48
N ASP A 401 8.05 -22.29 11.92
CA ASP A 401 7.81 -21.04 12.63
C ASP A 401 8.78 -20.97 13.81
N PRO A 402 9.40 -19.81 14.09
CA PRO A 402 10.36 -19.71 15.18
C PRO A 402 9.71 -20.27 16.44
N PRO A 403 10.41 -21.12 17.20
CA PRO A 403 9.79 -21.76 18.35
C PRO A 403 9.21 -20.68 19.28
N PRO A 404 8.04 -20.92 19.91
CA PRO A 404 7.47 -19.97 20.85
C PRO A 404 8.50 -19.54 21.89
N VAL A 405 8.57 -18.25 22.19
CA VAL A 405 9.48 -17.68 23.19
C VAL A 405 9.19 -18.35 24.54
N ARG A 406 10.11 -19.19 25.04
CA ARG A 406 9.88 -19.98 26.26
C ARG A 406 10.36 -19.29 27.54
N ASP A 407 11.41 -18.49 27.45
CA ASP A 407 11.99 -17.76 28.59
C ASP A 407 11.35 -16.38 28.70
N LEU A 408 10.08 -16.35 29.15
CA LEU A 408 9.34 -15.12 29.37
C LEU A 408 9.61 -14.56 30.77
N PRO A 409 9.66 -13.23 30.94
CA PRO A 409 9.73 -12.62 32.26
C PRO A 409 8.59 -13.10 33.16
N ALA A 410 8.84 -13.32 34.45
CA ALA A 410 7.84 -13.87 35.37
C ALA A 410 6.54 -13.04 35.46
N PHE A 411 6.62 -11.74 35.17
CA PHE A 411 5.47 -10.83 35.14
C PHE A 411 4.61 -10.93 33.88
N TRP A 412 5.08 -11.63 32.84
CA TRP A 412 4.42 -11.76 31.56
C TRP A 412 3.36 -12.86 31.60
N LYS A 413 2.24 -12.53 32.24
CA LYS A 413 1.08 -13.41 32.49
C LYS A 413 0.08 -13.38 31.34
N SER A 414 0.34 -14.11 30.26
CA SER A 414 -0.44 -14.06 29.01
C SER A 414 -1.33 -15.27 28.74
N ARG A 415 -1.24 -16.33 29.56
CA ARG A 415 -1.92 -17.60 29.31
C ARG A 415 -3.31 -17.66 29.94
N LEU A 416 -4.14 -18.60 29.48
CA LEU A 416 -5.44 -18.84 30.11
C LEU A 416 -5.28 -19.32 31.56
N GLU A 417 -4.25 -20.10 31.85
CA GLU A 417 -3.94 -20.56 33.21
C GLU A 417 -3.52 -19.40 34.12
N ASP A 418 -2.85 -18.38 33.58
CA ASP A 418 -2.50 -17.18 34.33
C ASP A 418 -3.76 -16.37 34.69
N ILE A 419 -4.69 -16.23 33.73
CA ILE A 419 -5.99 -15.59 33.98
C ILE A 419 -6.74 -16.37 35.07
N GLU A 420 -6.85 -17.70 34.94
CA GLU A 420 -7.54 -18.53 35.91
C GLU A 420 -6.91 -18.44 37.31
N ALA A 421 -5.58 -18.44 37.39
CA ALA A 421 -4.86 -18.32 38.65
C ALA A 421 -5.15 -16.97 39.32
N GLU A 422 -5.09 -15.88 38.55
CA GLU A 422 -5.33 -14.55 39.08
C GLU A 422 -6.80 -14.36 39.48
N VAL A 423 -7.75 -14.81 38.66
CA VAL A 423 -9.19 -14.78 38.98
C VAL A 423 -9.49 -15.58 40.25
N LYS A 424 -8.86 -16.74 40.47
CA LYS A 424 -9.03 -17.53 41.71
C LYS A 424 -8.40 -16.85 42.93
N ALA A 425 -7.38 -16.01 42.73
CA ALA A 425 -6.70 -15.28 43.79
C ALA A 425 -7.40 -13.98 44.21
N VAL A 426 -8.37 -13.49 43.41
CA VAL A 426 -9.18 -12.31 43.74
C VAL A 426 -9.88 -12.50 45.09
N SER A 427 -9.64 -11.57 46.01
CA SER A 427 -10.20 -11.58 47.37
C SER A 427 -10.92 -10.28 47.74
N LYS A 428 -10.55 -9.16 47.11
CA LYS A 428 -11.19 -7.84 47.33
C LYS A 428 -12.25 -7.53 46.27
N GLY A 429 -12.10 -8.11 45.07
CA GLY A 429 -13.09 -8.02 43.99
C GLY A 429 -14.11 -9.15 43.98
N GLU A 430 -15.02 -9.09 43.01
CA GLU A 430 -15.98 -10.16 42.70
C GLU A 430 -15.64 -10.76 41.33
N THR A 431 -15.78 -12.08 41.19
CA THR A 431 -15.50 -12.80 39.94
C THR A 431 -16.73 -13.54 39.43
N GLN A 432 -16.91 -13.54 38.11
CA GLN A 432 -18.04 -14.18 37.44
C GLN A 432 -17.61 -14.80 36.11
N VAL A 433 -18.21 -15.94 35.74
CA VAL A 433 -18.19 -16.43 34.36
C VAL A 433 -19.41 -15.85 33.64
N ILE A 434 -19.19 -14.94 32.69
CA ILE A 434 -20.26 -14.21 31.99
C ILE A 434 -20.73 -14.89 30.70
N ALA A 435 -19.88 -15.72 30.10
CA ALA A 435 -20.19 -16.57 28.96
C ALA A 435 -19.31 -17.81 28.94
N ARG A 436 -19.66 -18.77 28.08
CA ARG A 436 -18.75 -19.79 27.59
C ARG A 436 -18.59 -19.62 26.10
N SER A 437 -17.35 -19.60 25.62
CA SER A 437 -17.05 -19.58 24.19
C SER A 437 -17.51 -20.88 23.51
N PRO A 438 -17.56 -20.94 22.17
CA PRO A 438 -17.89 -22.17 21.46
C PRO A 438 -17.00 -23.37 21.82
N GLY A 439 -15.72 -23.14 22.15
CA GLY A 439 -14.81 -24.16 22.67
C GLY A 439 -15.07 -24.58 24.13
N GLY A 440 -16.11 -24.03 24.77
CA GLY A 440 -16.53 -24.32 26.15
C GLY A 440 -15.74 -23.57 27.24
N LEU A 441 -14.81 -22.70 26.85
CA LEU A 441 -13.93 -21.98 27.77
C LEU A 441 -14.67 -20.81 28.43
N PRO A 442 -14.41 -20.56 29.72
CA PRO A 442 -15.06 -19.46 30.44
C PRO A 442 -14.55 -18.10 29.96
N VAL A 443 -15.49 -17.17 29.75
CA VAL A 443 -15.19 -15.73 29.68
C VAL A 443 -15.44 -15.16 31.07
N TYR A 444 -14.38 -14.67 31.71
CA TYR A 444 -14.43 -14.12 33.06
C TYR A 444 -14.72 -12.62 33.06
N ALA A 445 -15.43 -12.15 34.09
CA ALA A 445 -15.47 -10.76 34.52
C ALA A 445 -14.98 -10.67 35.97
N VAL A 446 -14.14 -9.68 36.25
CA VAL A 446 -13.67 -9.31 37.60
C VAL A 446 -14.11 -7.89 37.87
N SER A 447 -14.76 -7.63 39.01
CA SER A 447 -15.22 -6.28 39.36
C SER A 447 -14.72 -5.82 40.73
N TYR A 448 -14.48 -4.52 40.84
CA TYR A 448 -14.04 -3.85 42.06
C TYR A 448 -14.94 -2.65 42.38
N GLY A 449 -15.27 -2.50 43.66
CA GLY A 449 -16.19 -1.48 44.16
C GLY A 449 -17.66 -1.89 44.00
N PRO A 450 -18.56 -1.34 44.84
CA PRO A 450 -19.97 -1.73 44.83
C PRO A 450 -20.65 -1.33 43.52
N LYS A 451 -21.57 -2.17 43.04
CA LYS A 451 -22.47 -1.83 41.94
C LYS A 451 -23.56 -0.89 42.44
N GLU A 452 -23.68 0.28 41.82
CA GLU A 452 -24.73 1.25 42.14
C GLU A 452 -26.01 0.95 41.38
N ASP A 453 -27.17 1.22 41.99
CA ASP A 453 -28.45 1.26 41.28
C ASP A 453 -28.62 2.64 40.65
N PHE A 454 -28.49 2.70 39.32
CA PHE A 454 -28.67 3.94 38.56
C PHE A 454 -30.14 4.25 38.23
N HIS A 455 -31.09 3.53 38.83
CA HIS A 455 -32.54 3.75 38.68
C HIS A 455 -32.99 3.79 37.21
N THR A 456 -32.53 2.81 36.42
CA THR A 456 -32.82 2.68 34.99
C THR A 456 -34.32 2.54 34.73
N GLN A 457 -34.87 3.43 33.91
CA GLN A 457 -36.28 3.43 33.46
C GLN A 457 -36.40 3.06 31.98
N ALA A 458 -35.36 3.32 31.18
CA ALA A 458 -35.34 3.11 29.75
C ALA A 458 -34.00 2.53 29.27
N ASN A 459 -33.97 1.88 28.10
CA ASN A 459 -32.71 1.62 27.43
C ASN A 459 -32.06 2.93 26.94
N TYR A 460 -30.76 2.92 26.66
CA TYR A 460 -30.02 4.12 26.25
C TYR A 460 -30.66 4.85 25.07
N ASN A 461 -31.01 4.13 24.00
CA ASN A 461 -31.60 4.73 22.79
C ASN A 461 -32.93 5.44 23.09
N SER A 462 -33.79 4.84 23.92
CA SER A 462 -35.06 5.44 24.32
C SER A 462 -34.85 6.66 25.22
N ALA A 463 -33.84 6.63 26.11
CA ALA A 463 -33.49 7.76 26.96
C ALA A 463 -32.96 8.95 26.14
N VAL A 464 -32.12 8.69 25.13
CA VAL A 464 -31.63 9.72 24.21
C VAL A 464 -32.76 10.27 23.35
N ALA A 465 -33.67 9.42 22.84
CA ALA A 465 -34.86 9.86 22.10
C ALA A 465 -35.78 10.75 22.96
N ALA A 466 -35.87 10.48 24.26
CA ALA A 466 -36.56 11.33 25.24
C ALA A 466 -35.79 12.62 25.58
N GLY A 467 -34.60 12.84 25.01
CA GLY A 467 -33.76 14.01 25.25
C GLY A 467 -33.06 14.01 26.61
N ASN A 468 -33.07 12.90 27.35
CA ASN A 468 -32.43 12.82 28.67
C ASN A 468 -31.83 11.42 28.97
N PRO A 469 -30.50 11.26 28.86
CA PRO A 469 -29.80 10.02 29.22
C PRO A 469 -30.00 9.55 30.68
N ALA A 470 -30.45 10.41 31.59
CA ALA A 470 -30.72 10.04 32.99
C ALA A 470 -31.83 8.99 33.15
N TYR A 471 -32.73 8.84 32.15
CA TYR A 471 -33.69 7.74 32.12
C TYR A 471 -33.02 6.37 31.91
N HIS A 472 -31.83 6.35 31.31
CA HIS A 472 -31.03 5.13 31.20
C HIS A 472 -30.20 4.87 32.45
N ALA A 473 -29.48 5.88 32.95
CA ALA A 473 -28.70 5.78 34.17
C ALA A 473 -28.56 7.14 34.86
N GLN A 474 -28.97 7.25 36.13
CA GLN A 474 -28.86 8.47 36.93
C GLN A 474 -27.44 8.61 37.51
N LYS A 475 -26.55 9.27 36.76
CA LYS A 475 -25.15 9.45 37.13
C LYS A 475 -24.93 10.81 37.78
N ALA A 476 -25.18 10.89 39.09
CA ALA A 476 -24.99 12.11 39.89
C ALA A 476 -23.54 12.27 40.39
N ARG A 477 -23.17 13.47 40.87
CA ARG A 477 -21.83 13.74 41.43
C ARG A 477 -21.41 12.83 42.59
N GLY A 478 -22.38 12.28 43.33
CA GLY A 478 -22.13 11.34 44.44
C GLY A 478 -21.90 9.89 44.00
N THR A 479 -22.20 9.56 42.74
CA THR A 479 -21.98 8.21 42.19
C THR A 479 -20.52 8.03 41.79
N LYS A 480 -19.98 6.82 41.84
CA LYS A 480 -18.65 6.50 41.32
C LYS A 480 -18.69 6.38 39.78
N PRO A 481 -17.63 6.81 39.07
CA PRO A 481 -17.49 6.52 37.66
C PRO A 481 -17.30 5.02 37.44
N VAL A 482 -17.90 4.49 36.38
CA VAL A 482 -17.77 3.07 36.01
C VAL A 482 -16.86 2.94 34.80
N VAL A 483 -15.81 2.13 34.90
CA VAL A 483 -14.86 1.87 33.79
C VAL A 483 -14.84 0.38 33.47
N LEU A 484 -15.08 0.04 32.20
CA LEU A 484 -15.05 -1.32 31.71
C LEU A 484 -13.82 -1.53 30.81
N PHE A 485 -12.97 -2.48 31.19
CA PHE A 485 -11.82 -2.94 30.42
C PHE A 485 -12.16 -4.27 29.77
N ILE A 486 -12.05 -4.33 28.44
CA ILE A 486 -12.30 -5.55 27.66
C ILE A 486 -10.99 -5.92 26.99
N GLY A 487 -10.37 -7.02 27.39
CA GLY A 487 -9.11 -7.45 26.81
C GLY A 487 -9.09 -8.92 26.45
N PRO A 488 -8.20 -9.24 25.52
CA PRO A 488 -8.39 -8.87 24.14
C PRO A 488 -9.59 -9.63 23.54
N VAL A 489 -10.22 -9.00 22.55
CA VAL A 489 -11.23 -9.67 21.71
C VAL A 489 -10.59 -10.56 20.64
N HIS A 490 -9.26 -10.50 20.50
CA HIS A 490 -8.48 -11.41 19.68
C HIS A 490 -7.44 -12.16 20.51
N GLY A 491 -7.40 -13.49 20.37
CA GLY A 491 -6.62 -14.36 21.25
C GLY A 491 -5.10 -14.27 21.12
N GLN A 492 -4.56 -13.70 20.04
CA GLN A 492 -3.12 -13.50 19.88
C GLN A 492 -2.60 -12.21 20.52
N GLU A 493 -3.47 -11.27 20.87
CA GLU A 493 -3.08 -9.93 21.39
C GLU A 493 -2.76 -10.02 22.90
N VAL A 494 -1.78 -10.88 23.21
CA VAL A 494 -1.38 -11.29 24.56
C VAL A 494 -0.95 -10.13 25.45
N GLU A 495 -0.48 -9.04 24.85
CA GLU A 495 -0.04 -7.83 25.56
C GLU A 495 -1.17 -7.26 26.44
N ASN A 496 -2.41 -7.37 25.95
CA ASN A 496 -3.60 -6.88 26.64
C ASN A 496 -3.99 -7.79 27.81
N ILE A 497 -3.80 -9.11 27.67
CA ILE A 497 -4.00 -10.06 28.78
C ILE A 497 -3.00 -9.74 29.89
N VAL A 498 -1.72 -9.57 29.54
CA VAL A 498 -0.67 -9.23 30.49
C VAL A 498 -0.99 -7.94 31.24
N GLY A 499 -1.43 -6.90 30.52
CA GLY A 499 -1.86 -5.65 31.12
C GLY A 499 -3.00 -5.84 32.11
N LEU A 500 -4.07 -6.54 31.72
CA LEU A 500 -5.25 -6.71 32.58
C LEU A 500 -5.02 -7.64 33.77
N VAL A 501 -4.23 -8.71 33.61
CA VAL A 501 -3.84 -9.57 34.73
C VAL A 501 -2.99 -8.77 35.74
N ASN A 502 -2.08 -7.92 35.27
CA ASN A 502 -1.36 -7.00 36.16
C ASN A 502 -2.28 -5.94 36.79
N LEU A 503 -3.30 -5.46 36.08
CA LEU A 503 -4.28 -4.51 36.64
C LEU A 503 -5.09 -5.14 37.79
N ILE A 504 -5.54 -6.39 37.62
CA ILE A 504 -6.19 -7.18 38.68
C ILE A 504 -5.23 -7.33 39.87
N HIS A 505 -3.96 -7.67 39.61
CA HIS A 505 -2.96 -7.80 40.66
C HIS A 505 -2.70 -6.51 41.42
N VAL A 506 -2.62 -5.38 40.70
CA VAL A 506 -2.50 -4.03 41.30
C VAL A 506 -3.74 -3.72 42.13
N ALA A 507 -4.94 -4.06 41.67
CA ALA A 507 -6.17 -3.87 42.43
C ALA A 507 -6.20 -4.70 43.74
N GLU A 508 -5.65 -5.92 43.74
CA GLU A 508 -5.58 -6.76 44.93
C GLU A 508 -4.45 -6.34 45.88
N THR A 509 -3.27 -6.03 45.37
CA THR A 509 -2.03 -5.92 46.17
C THR A 509 -1.43 -4.52 46.23
N GLY A 510 -1.79 -3.64 45.29
CA GLY A 510 -1.14 -2.34 45.08
C GLY A 510 0.15 -2.41 44.26
N LYS A 511 0.56 -3.60 43.79
CA LYS A 511 1.79 -3.84 43.01
C LYS A 511 1.48 -4.58 41.72
N ASP A 512 2.32 -4.39 40.70
CA ASP A 512 2.32 -5.26 39.52
C ASP A 512 3.19 -6.51 39.76
N PHE A 513 3.22 -7.45 38.83
CA PHE A 513 4.00 -8.68 38.97
C PHE A 513 5.53 -8.48 38.87
N ARG A 514 6.01 -7.28 38.54
CA ARG A 514 7.43 -6.91 38.69
C ARG A 514 7.76 -6.53 40.14
N GLY A 515 6.74 -6.36 40.99
CA GLY A 515 6.85 -5.86 42.34
C GLY A 515 6.86 -4.32 42.43
N GLN A 516 6.63 -3.63 41.31
CA GLN A 516 6.56 -2.17 41.28
C GLN A 516 5.25 -1.70 41.92
N GLU A 517 5.35 -0.72 42.82
CA GLU A 517 4.18 -0.16 43.50
C GLU A 517 3.46 0.87 42.64
N TRP A 518 2.13 0.81 42.65
CA TRP A 518 1.26 1.69 41.87
C TRP A 518 0.23 2.43 42.76
N PRO A 519 0.67 3.20 43.78
CA PRO A 519 -0.22 3.76 44.80
C PRO A 519 -1.28 4.71 44.22
N ARG A 520 -0.92 5.49 43.19
CA ARG A 520 -1.87 6.41 42.53
C ARG A 520 -2.93 5.65 41.72
N LEU A 521 -2.52 4.65 40.96
CA LEU A 521 -3.45 3.81 40.20
C LEU A 521 -4.38 3.04 41.15
N LYS A 522 -3.84 2.48 42.23
CA LYS A 522 -4.61 1.80 43.27
C LYS A 522 -5.66 2.71 43.91
N GLN A 523 -5.28 3.94 44.28
CA GLN A 523 -6.23 4.93 44.80
C GLN A 523 -7.34 5.25 43.79
N LYS A 524 -7.02 5.39 42.50
CA LYS A 524 -8.00 5.65 41.45
C LYS A 524 -8.94 4.47 41.21
N ILE A 525 -8.44 3.24 41.28
CA ILE A 525 -9.26 2.01 41.24
C ILE A 525 -10.29 2.02 42.37
N GLU A 526 -9.91 2.45 43.58
CA GLU A 526 -10.83 2.53 44.74
C GLU A 526 -11.85 3.67 44.60
N ALA A 527 -11.50 4.73 43.86
CA ALA A 527 -12.37 5.87 43.59
C ALA A 527 -13.41 5.60 42.46
N ALA A 528 -13.28 4.50 41.73
CA ALA A 528 -14.17 4.12 40.64
C ALA A 528 -14.80 2.73 40.88
N ARG A 529 -15.80 2.38 40.07
CA ARG A 529 -16.20 0.98 39.88
C ARG A 529 -15.48 0.46 38.65
N ILE A 530 -14.72 -0.60 38.82
CA ILE A 530 -13.90 -1.19 37.75
C ILE A 530 -14.49 -2.55 37.38
N VAL A 531 -14.62 -2.81 36.09
CA VAL A 531 -15.02 -4.11 35.56
C VAL A 531 -14.00 -4.53 34.50
N ILE A 532 -13.48 -5.74 34.59
CA ILE A 532 -12.38 -6.25 33.77
C ILE A 532 -12.79 -7.58 33.16
N ILE A 533 -12.72 -7.69 31.84
CA ILE A 533 -12.78 -8.96 31.11
C ILE A 533 -11.34 -9.27 30.65
N PRO A 534 -10.62 -10.21 31.30
CA PRO A 534 -9.21 -10.45 30.99
C PRO A 534 -8.95 -11.08 29.61
N SER A 535 -9.89 -11.91 29.14
CA SER A 535 -9.90 -12.49 27.79
C SER A 535 -11.34 -12.61 27.30
N ALA A 536 -11.67 -11.88 26.23
CA ALA A 536 -12.97 -11.98 25.55
C ALA A 536 -13.02 -13.10 24.50
N ASN A 537 -11.86 -13.56 24.03
CA ASN A 537 -11.74 -14.67 23.07
C ASN A 537 -10.79 -15.77 23.60
N PRO A 538 -11.24 -16.57 24.59
CA PRO A 538 -10.41 -17.63 25.16
C PRO A 538 -10.13 -18.77 24.16
N ASP A 539 -11.02 -19.02 23.19
CA ASP A 539 -10.80 -20.02 22.13
C ASP A 539 -9.59 -19.64 21.27
N GLY A 540 -9.56 -18.39 20.79
CA GLY A 540 -8.43 -17.86 20.04
C GLY A 540 -7.13 -17.90 20.84
N ARG A 541 -7.18 -17.54 22.14
CA ARG A 541 -6.00 -17.57 23.02
C ARG A 541 -5.47 -18.99 23.16
N LYS A 542 -6.35 -19.97 23.40
CA LYS A 542 -5.98 -21.39 23.49
C LYS A 542 -5.35 -21.92 22.19
N ARG A 543 -5.83 -21.47 21.03
CA ARG A 543 -5.28 -21.88 19.72
C ARG A 543 -3.96 -21.21 19.36
N CYS A 544 -3.67 -20.02 19.90
CA CYS A 544 -2.43 -19.31 19.58
C CYS A 544 -1.24 -19.95 20.31
N PRO A 545 -0.21 -20.45 19.59
CA PRO A 545 0.92 -21.13 20.22
C PRO A 545 1.97 -20.16 20.81
N TYR A 546 1.83 -18.85 20.59
CA TYR A 546 2.77 -17.84 21.09
C TYR A 546 2.19 -17.12 22.30
N ASP A 547 2.98 -17.09 23.37
CA ASP A 547 2.68 -16.34 24.60
C ASP A 547 3.25 -14.92 24.56
N SER A 548 4.07 -14.59 23.56
CA SER A 548 4.59 -13.26 23.24
C SER A 548 5.00 -13.20 21.77
N PHE A 549 4.82 -12.03 21.16
CA PHE A 549 5.33 -11.71 19.82
C PHE A 549 6.53 -10.76 19.82
N VAL A 550 7.07 -10.41 20.99
CA VAL A 550 8.28 -9.59 21.08
C VAL A 550 9.43 -10.30 20.37
N GLY A 551 10.01 -9.65 19.35
CA GLY A 551 11.07 -10.24 18.54
C GLY A 551 10.62 -11.32 17.56
N VAL A 552 9.33 -11.63 17.48
CA VAL A 552 8.77 -12.62 16.54
C VAL A 552 8.43 -11.93 15.21
N PRO A 553 8.70 -12.56 14.05
CA PRO A 553 8.35 -11.98 12.76
C PRO A 553 6.86 -11.65 12.65
N LEU A 554 6.56 -10.48 12.07
CA LEU A 554 5.19 -10.01 11.87
C LEU A 554 4.34 -11.00 11.05
N ASP A 555 4.93 -11.71 10.08
CA ASP A 555 4.24 -12.73 9.28
C ASP A 555 3.80 -13.93 10.15
N THR A 556 4.63 -14.34 11.13
CA THR A 556 4.28 -15.40 12.09
C THR A 556 3.17 -14.95 13.02
N MET A 557 3.21 -13.70 13.51
CA MET A 557 2.10 -13.10 14.24
C MET A 557 0.83 -13.09 13.39
N THR A 558 0.92 -12.67 12.14
CA THR A 558 -0.20 -12.60 11.20
C THR A 558 -0.78 -13.99 10.92
N LYS A 559 0.05 -15.01 10.75
CA LYS A 559 -0.34 -16.41 10.54
C LYS A 559 -1.19 -16.95 11.69
N TYR A 560 -0.69 -16.85 12.92
CA TYR A 560 -1.37 -17.41 14.09
C TYR A 560 -2.43 -16.48 14.67
N GLY A 561 -2.34 -15.19 14.40
CA GLY A 561 -3.35 -14.20 14.69
C GLY A 561 -4.50 -14.29 13.70
N GLN A 562 -4.26 -13.90 12.46
CA GLN A 562 -5.30 -13.63 11.45
C GLN A 562 -5.62 -14.83 10.54
N GLY A 563 -4.82 -15.90 10.60
CA GLY A 563 -5.07 -17.15 9.91
C GLY A 563 -4.49 -17.23 8.49
N THR A 564 -4.65 -18.40 7.87
CA THR A 564 -4.17 -18.70 6.52
C THR A 564 -5.23 -19.38 5.67
N ARG A 565 -5.03 -19.30 4.36
CA ARG A 565 -5.67 -20.17 3.35
C ARG A 565 -5.12 -21.59 3.44
N ARG A 566 -5.75 -22.55 2.75
CA ARG A 566 -5.30 -23.96 2.73
C ARG A 566 -3.97 -24.15 2.03
N ASP A 567 -3.64 -23.28 1.08
CA ASP A 567 -2.33 -23.25 0.42
C ASP A 567 -1.22 -22.66 1.31
N GLY A 568 -1.58 -22.14 2.49
CA GLY A 568 -0.66 -21.53 3.46
C GLY A 568 -0.50 -20.02 3.32
N SER A 569 -1.12 -19.37 2.34
CA SER A 569 -1.07 -17.91 2.20
C SER A 569 -1.77 -17.22 3.37
N LEU A 570 -1.27 -16.06 3.80
CA LEU A 570 -1.85 -15.31 4.92
C LEU A 570 -3.14 -14.61 4.50
N TYR A 571 -4.16 -14.58 5.38
CA TYR A 571 -5.35 -13.77 5.13
C TYR A 571 -5.06 -12.27 5.27
N GLY A 572 -4.31 -11.89 6.31
CA GLY A 572 -3.95 -10.50 6.57
C GLY A 572 -5.15 -9.60 6.93
N TRP A 573 -4.84 -8.37 7.37
CA TRP A 573 -5.81 -7.29 7.50
C TRP A 573 -5.74 -6.43 6.21
N PRO A 574 -6.88 -6.00 5.63
CA PRO A 574 -8.25 -6.27 6.06
C PRO A 574 -8.81 -7.59 5.49
N GLY A 575 -8.02 -8.36 4.73
CA GLY A 575 -8.47 -9.51 3.93
C GLY A 575 -9.27 -10.57 4.70
N GLY A 576 -8.90 -10.87 5.96
CA GLY A 576 -9.64 -11.81 6.81
C GLY A 576 -11.09 -11.38 7.13
N LYS A 577 -11.43 -10.10 6.97
CA LYS A 577 -12.80 -9.61 7.16
C LYS A 577 -13.72 -9.93 5.98
N ALA A 578 -13.17 -10.12 4.78
CA ALA A 578 -13.96 -10.42 3.58
C ALA A 578 -14.62 -11.81 3.62
N VAL A 579 -14.20 -12.66 4.56
CA VAL A 579 -14.70 -14.04 4.71
C VAL A 579 -15.28 -14.30 6.11
N HIS A 580 -15.62 -13.25 6.87
CA HIS A 580 -16.19 -13.38 8.21
C HIS A 580 -17.71 -13.69 8.18
N PRO A 581 -18.23 -14.58 9.07
CA PRO A 581 -17.48 -15.49 9.95
C PRO A 581 -16.62 -16.46 9.14
N MET A 582 -15.38 -16.66 9.58
CA MET A 582 -14.32 -17.34 8.84
C MET A 582 -14.76 -18.76 8.45
N LYS A 583 -15.18 -18.93 7.19
CA LYS A 583 -15.61 -20.21 6.59
C LYS A 583 -14.97 -20.41 5.23
N GLY A 584 -14.84 -21.67 4.80
CA GLY A 584 -14.36 -22.03 3.46
C GLY A 584 -12.88 -22.36 3.41
N ASP A 585 -12.11 -21.61 2.64
CA ASP A 585 -10.69 -21.84 2.37
C ASP A 585 -9.80 -21.43 3.56
N ILE A 586 -9.71 -22.31 4.56
CA ILE A 586 -8.99 -22.06 5.80
C ILE A 586 -7.98 -23.17 6.01
N GLY A 587 -6.70 -22.80 6.11
CA GLY A 587 -5.63 -23.66 6.59
C GLY A 587 -5.52 -23.56 8.10
N ILE A 588 -5.13 -22.38 8.60
CA ILE A 588 -5.12 -22.03 10.02
C ILE A 588 -6.22 -21.00 10.26
N LEU A 589 -7.15 -21.28 11.18
CA LEU A 589 -8.21 -20.33 11.53
C LEU A 589 -7.65 -19.02 12.10
N GLY A 590 -6.54 -19.11 12.84
CA GLY A 590 -5.96 -17.99 13.59
C GLY A 590 -6.71 -17.74 14.90
N ALA A 591 -6.15 -16.89 15.75
CA ALA A 591 -6.70 -16.49 17.04
C ALA A 591 -7.55 -15.22 17.00
N TYR A 592 -7.70 -14.60 15.83
CA TYR A 592 -8.58 -13.45 15.58
C TYR A 592 -10.06 -13.79 15.74
N PHE A 593 -10.39 -15.07 15.65
CA PHE A 593 -11.75 -15.61 15.66
C PHE A 593 -11.95 -16.49 16.91
N ASN A 594 -13.19 -16.79 17.31
CA ASN A 594 -13.48 -17.89 18.23
C ASN A 594 -13.60 -19.22 17.47
N ASP A 595 -13.92 -20.34 18.13
CA ASP A 595 -14.01 -21.66 17.45
C ASP A 595 -15.15 -21.74 16.42
N ASN A 596 -16.11 -20.80 16.43
CA ASN A 596 -17.15 -20.68 15.40
C ASN A 596 -16.74 -19.77 14.22
N GLY A 597 -15.48 -19.31 14.19
CA GLY A 597 -14.99 -18.41 13.14
C GLY A 597 -15.46 -16.96 13.28
N VAL A 598 -16.00 -16.57 14.44
CA VAL A 598 -16.48 -15.20 14.69
C VAL A 598 -15.37 -14.34 15.28
N ASN A 599 -15.08 -13.22 14.63
CA ASN A 599 -14.30 -12.13 15.21
C ASN A 599 -15.22 -11.21 16.01
N ILE A 600 -15.02 -11.13 17.33
CA ILE A 600 -15.90 -10.40 18.27
C ILE A 600 -15.91 -8.88 18.00
N MET A 601 -14.81 -8.32 17.46
CA MET A 601 -14.72 -6.91 17.08
C MET A 601 -15.54 -6.56 15.82
N HIS A 602 -15.97 -7.55 15.03
CA HIS A 602 -16.81 -7.35 13.85
C HIS A 602 -17.96 -8.37 13.76
N ASP A 603 -18.59 -8.69 14.89
CA ASP A 603 -19.74 -9.61 14.94
C ASP A 603 -21.03 -8.93 14.39
N GLU A 604 -22.14 -9.66 14.28
CA GLU A 604 -23.41 -9.17 13.73
C GLU A 604 -24.17 -8.19 14.66
N TYR A 605 -23.77 -8.04 15.94
CA TYR A 605 -24.27 -7.15 17.03
C TYR A 605 -25.79 -7.08 17.31
N PHE A 606 -26.65 -7.61 16.45
CA PHE A 606 -28.10 -7.56 16.57
C PHE A 606 -28.69 -8.97 16.71
N ALA A 607 -28.57 -9.83 15.69
CA ALA A 607 -28.90 -11.24 15.75
C ALA A 607 -28.47 -11.99 14.48
N PRO A 608 -27.90 -13.21 14.58
CA PRO A 608 -27.41 -13.86 15.80
C PRO A 608 -26.03 -13.32 16.21
N MET A 609 -25.78 -13.18 17.51
CA MET A 609 -24.46 -12.83 18.06
C MET A 609 -23.74 -14.07 18.59
N ALA A 610 -22.41 -14.03 18.63
CA ALA A 610 -21.66 -14.96 19.48
C ALA A 610 -22.01 -14.75 20.96
N GLU A 611 -21.95 -15.81 21.78
CA GLU A 611 -22.32 -15.73 23.20
C GLU A 611 -21.37 -14.80 23.98
N GLU A 612 -20.10 -14.71 23.57
CA GLU A 612 -19.13 -13.76 24.09
C GLU A 612 -19.56 -12.32 23.83
N THR A 613 -19.91 -11.98 22.58
CA THR A 613 -20.41 -10.65 22.18
C THR A 613 -21.67 -10.28 22.97
N LYS A 614 -22.63 -11.21 23.06
CA LYS A 614 -23.87 -11.03 23.79
C LYS A 614 -23.63 -10.76 25.28
N ALA A 615 -22.72 -11.48 25.91
CA ALA A 615 -22.37 -11.27 27.32
C ALA A 615 -21.66 -9.93 27.56
N ILE A 616 -20.75 -9.53 26.66
CA ILE A 616 -20.08 -8.21 26.71
C ILE A 616 -21.11 -7.08 26.64
N LEU A 617 -22.04 -7.13 25.69
CA LEU A 617 -23.10 -6.12 25.55
C LEU A 617 -24.07 -6.15 26.73
N ALA A 618 -24.42 -7.32 27.26
CA ALA A 618 -25.25 -7.45 28.45
C ALA A 618 -24.57 -6.84 29.68
N LEU A 619 -23.26 -7.07 29.84
CA LEU A 619 -22.48 -6.49 30.92
C LEU A 619 -22.45 -4.96 30.81
N ALA A 620 -22.10 -4.42 29.63
CA ALA A 620 -22.11 -2.97 29.38
C ALA A 620 -23.48 -2.34 29.65
N ARG A 621 -24.58 -3.00 29.25
CA ARG A 621 -25.94 -2.54 29.57
C ARG A 621 -26.20 -2.50 31.08
N SER A 622 -25.78 -3.55 31.79
CA SER A 622 -26.05 -3.70 33.22
C SER A 622 -25.18 -2.82 34.11
N GLU A 623 -23.97 -2.48 33.64
CA GLU A 623 -22.99 -1.69 34.37
C GLU A 623 -23.10 -0.20 34.05
N ALA A 624 -23.74 0.15 32.93
CA ALA A 624 -23.87 1.53 32.43
C ALA A 624 -22.54 2.32 32.50
N PRO A 625 -21.44 1.80 31.92
CA PRO A 625 -20.11 2.40 32.05
C PRO A 625 -20.06 3.85 31.59
N ASP A 626 -19.14 4.63 32.17
CA ASP A 626 -18.78 5.96 31.70
C ASP A 626 -17.74 5.90 30.59
N MET A 627 -16.81 4.95 30.69
CA MET A 627 -15.73 4.73 29.74
C MET A 627 -15.53 3.22 29.51
N ILE A 628 -15.31 2.83 28.26
CA ILE A 628 -15.01 1.45 27.87
C ILE A 628 -13.81 1.44 26.93
N VAL A 629 -12.86 0.55 27.19
CA VAL A 629 -11.79 0.24 26.24
C VAL A 629 -11.93 -1.19 25.75
N SER A 630 -11.92 -1.36 24.43
CA SER A 630 -11.60 -2.65 23.80
C SER A 630 -10.11 -2.66 23.52
N LEU A 631 -9.36 -3.51 24.20
CA LEU A 631 -7.92 -3.62 24.07
C LEU A 631 -7.56 -4.53 22.91
N HIS A 632 -6.73 -4.00 22.03
CA HIS A 632 -6.24 -4.62 20.80
C HIS A 632 -4.72 -4.46 20.71
N SER A 633 -4.09 -5.15 19.75
CA SER A 633 -2.68 -4.96 19.45
C SER A 633 -2.42 -5.04 17.95
N HIS A 634 -1.40 -4.31 17.51
CA HIS A 634 -0.90 -4.30 16.13
C HIS A 634 0.63 -4.16 16.09
N GLY A 635 1.20 -4.22 14.89
CA GLY A 635 2.65 -4.12 14.72
C GLY A 635 3.21 -2.72 14.95
N SER A 636 2.40 -1.67 14.88
CA SER A 636 2.87 -0.26 14.86
C SER A 636 2.78 0.40 16.25
N ASN A 637 3.01 1.72 16.30
CA ASN A 637 3.01 2.50 17.54
C ASN A 637 1.64 2.46 18.23
N PRO A 638 1.60 2.47 19.58
CA PRO A 638 0.35 2.36 20.31
C PRO A 638 -0.54 3.59 20.13
N THR A 639 -1.84 3.39 19.93
CA THR A 639 -2.79 4.50 19.68
C THR A 639 -4.22 4.18 20.07
N ILE A 640 -5.01 5.22 20.36
CA ILE A 640 -6.47 5.12 20.39
C ILE A 640 -7.00 5.28 18.97
N VAL A 641 -7.76 4.30 18.49
CA VAL A 641 -8.43 4.36 17.19
C VAL A 641 -9.66 5.25 17.31
N GLU A 642 -9.89 6.10 16.31
CA GLU A 642 -11.11 6.92 16.24
C GLU A 642 -12.36 6.02 16.22
N PRO A 643 -13.27 6.11 17.22
CA PRO A 643 -14.48 5.32 17.22
C PRO A 643 -15.43 5.79 16.11
N SER A 644 -15.97 4.84 15.35
CA SER A 644 -16.93 5.10 14.27
C SER A 644 -18.37 4.91 14.75
N PHE A 645 -19.31 5.58 14.10
CA PHE A 645 -20.75 5.56 14.36
C PHE A 645 -21.12 5.95 15.80
N VAL A 646 -20.35 6.86 16.40
CA VAL A 646 -20.66 7.50 17.69
C VAL A 646 -20.74 9.02 17.51
N PRO A 647 -21.48 9.74 18.37
CA PRO A 647 -21.58 11.19 18.28
C PRO A 647 -20.21 11.89 18.29
N VAL A 648 -20.07 12.97 17.53
CA VAL A 648 -18.80 13.71 17.37
C VAL A 648 -18.18 14.11 18.72
N PHE A 649 -18.99 14.54 19.69
CA PHE A 649 -18.49 14.89 21.02
C PHE A 649 -17.85 13.70 21.76
N MET A 650 -18.29 12.47 21.50
CA MET A 650 -17.62 11.27 22.05
C MET A 650 -16.28 11.02 21.37
N LYS A 651 -16.17 11.29 20.07
CA LYS A 651 -14.90 11.23 19.34
C LYS A 651 -13.91 12.28 19.84
N GLU A 652 -14.38 13.50 20.12
CA GLU A 652 -13.58 14.58 20.71
C GLU A 652 -13.04 14.19 22.10
N ARG A 653 -13.84 13.51 22.93
CA ARG A 653 -13.38 12.99 24.22
C ARG A 653 -12.30 11.91 24.04
N ALA A 654 -12.50 10.96 23.12
CA ALA A 654 -11.48 9.95 22.78
C ALA A 654 -10.18 10.60 22.28
N GLN A 655 -10.28 11.65 21.45
CA GLN A 655 -9.13 12.43 21.02
C GLN A 655 -8.42 13.12 22.20
N SER A 656 -9.17 13.70 23.15
CA SER A 656 -8.62 14.35 24.34
C SER A 656 -7.77 13.38 25.16
N LEU A 657 -8.32 12.19 25.45
CA LEU A 657 -7.58 11.12 26.11
C LEU A 657 -6.35 10.68 25.31
N SER A 658 -6.48 10.56 23.98
CA SER A 658 -5.36 10.21 23.11
C SER A 658 -4.20 11.21 23.18
N ARG A 659 -4.47 12.52 23.27
CA ARG A 659 -3.43 13.56 23.45
C ARG A 659 -2.73 13.46 24.79
N ARG A 660 -3.49 13.15 25.86
CA ARG A 660 -2.92 12.94 27.21
C ARG A 660 -1.98 11.74 27.22
N LEU A 661 -2.40 10.63 26.60
CA LEU A 661 -1.57 9.43 26.46
C LEU A 661 -0.32 9.68 25.62
N GLU A 662 -0.45 10.36 24.49
CA GLU A 662 0.68 10.73 23.64
C GLU A 662 1.74 11.51 24.45
N ALA A 663 1.31 12.55 25.17
CA ALA A 663 2.20 13.36 26.00
C ALA A 663 2.87 12.53 27.10
N ARG A 664 2.14 11.58 27.69
CA ARG A 664 2.63 10.70 28.75
C ARG A 664 3.64 9.68 28.24
N PHE A 665 3.33 8.98 27.13
CA PHE A 665 4.26 8.04 26.49
C PHE A 665 5.52 8.73 26.02
N LYS A 666 5.39 9.91 25.39
CA LYS A 666 6.52 10.74 24.99
C LYS A 666 7.42 11.10 26.17
N LYS A 667 6.82 11.51 27.30
CA LYS A 667 7.57 11.82 28.53
C LYS A 667 8.28 10.60 29.11
N ALA A 668 7.69 9.41 28.95
CA ALA A 668 8.25 8.14 29.43
C ALA A 668 9.26 7.51 28.45
N GLY A 669 9.50 8.11 27.27
CA GLY A 669 10.35 7.51 26.24
C GLY A 669 9.75 6.24 25.60
N LEU A 670 8.43 6.09 25.67
CA LEU A 670 7.68 4.98 25.06
C LEU A 670 7.20 5.37 23.66
N PRO A 671 7.00 4.40 22.75
CA PRO A 671 6.42 4.68 21.43
C PRO A 671 5.01 5.23 21.57
N TYR A 672 4.60 6.10 20.64
CA TYR A 672 3.27 6.68 20.58
C TYR A 672 2.84 6.90 19.12
N GLY A 673 1.57 6.61 18.84
CA GLY A 673 0.98 6.73 17.52
C GLY A 673 0.33 8.09 17.28
N ARG A 674 -0.22 8.24 16.07
CA ARG A 674 -0.96 9.43 15.65
C ARG A 674 -2.24 9.61 16.50
N VAL A 675 -2.51 10.86 16.89
CA VAL A 675 -3.82 11.29 17.38
C VAL A 675 -4.76 11.56 16.21
N PHE A 676 -5.90 10.85 16.14
CA PHE A 676 -6.88 11.03 15.08
C PHE A 676 -7.74 12.27 15.29
N ALA A 677 -8.12 12.94 14.19
CA ALA A 677 -9.07 14.04 14.22
C ALA A 677 -10.51 13.50 14.17
N PRO A 678 -11.43 13.96 15.03
CA PRO A 678 -12.85 13.65 14.92
C PRO A 678 -13.39 14.01 13.54
N ALA A 679 -14.02 13.06 12.86
CA ALA A 679 -14.70 13.29 11.60
C ALA A 679 -16.11 12.69 11.61
N VAL A 680 -16.98 13.11 10.69
CA VAL A 680 -18.21 12.37 10.39
C VAL A 680 -17.90 11.16 9.51
N GLU A 681 -18.71 10.11 9.59
CA GLU A 681 -18.55 8.90 8.78
C GLU A 681 -18.80 9.18 7.29
N ASP A 682 -18.00 8.52 6.45
CA ASP A 682 -18.17 8.32 5.00
C ASP A 682 -19.02 9.38 4.27
N PRO A 683 -18.44 10.51 3.83
CA PRO A 683 -19.18 11.53 3.10
C PRO A 683 -19.61 11.09 1.70
N LYS A 684 -19.07 9.96 1.19
CA LYS A 684 -19.28 9.42 -0.16
C LYS A 684 -19.27 7.89 -0.14
N PHE A 685 -19.94 7.27 -1.11
CA PHE A 685 -19.93 5.83 -1.35
C PHE A 685 -18.69 5.41 -2.17
N PRO A 686 -18.09 4.20 -1.95
CA PRO A 686 -18.47 3.18 -0.97
C PRO A 686 -18.03 3.51 0.47
N PRO A 687 -18.71 2.96 1.49
CA PRO A 687 -18.34 3.21 2.88
C PRO A 687 -16.95 2.64 3.20
N THR A 688 -16.18 3.38 3.98
CA THR A 688 -14.84 3.00 4.48
C THR A 688 -14.80 2.90 6.01
N LYS A 689 -15.77 3.51 6.69
CA LYS A 689 -15.99 3.37 8.13
C LYS A 689 -16.99 2.23 8.36
N TYR A 690 -16.81 1.50 9.45
CA TYR A 690 -17.60 0.32 9.76
C TYR A 690 -18.12 0.36 11.20
N PHE A 691 -19.32 -0.18 11.40
CA PHE A 691 -19.91 -0.38 12.71
C PHE A 691 -19.26 -1.60 13.37
N ASN A 692 -18.79 -1.45 14.60
CA ASN A 692 -18.02 -2.49 15.29
C ASN A 692 -18.41 -2.57 16.77
N LEU A 693 -17.70 -3.39 17.56
CA LEU A 693 -18.00 -3.60 18.98
C LEU A 693 -18.04 -2.29 19.77
N VAL A 694 -17.11 -1.36 19.54
CA VAL A 694 -17.09 -0.09 20.29
C VAL A 694 -18.24 0.82 19.89
N SER A 695 -18.71 0.77 18.65
CA SER A 695 -19.97 1.39 18.22
C SER A 695 -21.15 0.78 18.98
N ALA A 696 -21.28 -0.54 18.99
CA ALA A 696 -22.37 -1.27 19.65
C ALA A 696 -22.41 -1.02 21.17
N LEU A 697 -21.24 -0.98 21.81
CA LEU A 697 -21.07 -0.68 23.23
C LEU A 697 -21.57 0.73 23.58
N HIS A 698 -21.24 1.73 22.77
CA HIS A 698 -21.76 3.08 22.93
C HIS A 698 -23.29 3.10 22.80
N HIS A 699 -23.85 2.52 21.73
CA HIS A 699 -25.31 2.48 21.52
C HIS A 699 -26.07 1.61 22.54
N THR A 700 -25.35 0.78 23.31
CA THR A 700 -25.92 -0.03 24.38
C THR A 700 -25.96 0.69 25.72
N SER A 701 -25.00 1.59 26.00
CA SER A 701 -24.73 2.10 27.35
C SER A 701 -24.54 3.63 27.45
N GLY A 702 -24.32 4.31 26.33
CA GLY A 702 -23.94 5.72 26.27
C GLY A 702 -22.51 6.02 26.70
N ALA A 703 -21.68 5.00 26.93
CA ALA A 703 -20.30 5.18 27.36
C ALA A 703 -19.41 5.78 26.26
N MET A 704 -18.35 6.46 26.68
CA MET A 704 -17.21 6.73 25.79
C MET A 704 -16.48 5.41 25.53
N SER A 705 -16.74 4.81 24.35
CA SER A 705 -16.20 3.50 23.97
C SER A 705 -15.17 3.66 22.85
N PHE A 706 -13.99 3.06 22.99
CA PHE A 706 -12.92 3.17 22.00
C PHE A 706 -12.04 1.92 21.97
N THR A 707 -11.31 1.76 20.86
CA THR A 707 -10.28 0.72 20.71
C THR A 707 -8.92 1.33 21.02
N PHE A 708 -8.12 0.63 21.82
CA PHE A 708 -6.71 0.95 21.98
C PHE A 708 -5.87 -0.16 21.34
N GLU A 709 -5.04 0.20 20.39
CA GLU A 709 -4.09 -0.68 19.72
C GLU A 709 -2.74 -0.57 20.42
N CYS A 710 -2.31 -1.60 21.13
CA CYS A 710 -0.97 -1.72 21.69
C CYS A 710 0.03 -2.22 20.65
N THR A 711 1.33 -1.98 20.83
CA THR A 711 2.35 -2.64 20.00
C THR A 711 2.57 -4.08 20.45
N HIS A 712 2.69 -5.03 19.51
CA HIS A 712 3.10 -6.41 19.79
C HIS A 712 4.58 -6.56 20.18
N GLY A 713 5.43 -5.61 19.76
CA GLY A 713 6.89 -5.80 19.74
C GLY A 713 7.39 -6.79 18.67
N ALA A 714 6.53 -7.16 17.72
CA ALA A 714 6.91 -7.96 16.55
C ALA A 714 7.96 -7.24 15.71
N VAL A 715 8.76 -8.02 14.99
CA VAL A 715 9.81 -7.49 14.10
C VAL A 715 9.46 -7.72 12.64
N SER A 716 9.93 -6.84 11.77
CA SER A 716 9.77 -6.97 10.34
C SER A 716 10.97 -6.37 9.64
N ASP A 717 11.47 -7.07 8.63
CA ASP A 717 12.49 -6.54 7.72
C ASP A 717 11.86 -5.70 6.60
N ARG A 718 10.52 -5.73 6.47
CA ARG A 718 9.77 -5.02 5.42
C ARG A 718 9.25 -3.66 5.84
N VAL A 719 8.96 -3.50 7.14
CA VAL A 719 8.38 -2.27 7.69
C VAL A 719 9.04 -1.94 9.02
N THR A 720 9.35 -0.66 9.23
CA THR A 720 9.91 -0.20 10.50
C THR A 720 8.83 -0.25 11.58
N LEU A 721 8.99 -1.15 12.55
CA LEU A 721 8.11 -1.31 13.71
C LEU A 721 8.78 -0.74 14.97
N PRO A 722 8.00 -0.26 15.96
CA PRO A 722 8.53 0.11 17.27
C PRO A 722 9.27 -1.06 17.92
N LYS A 723 10.52 -0.83 18.30
CA LYS A 723 11.31 -1.77 19.09
C LYS A 723 10.95 -1.56 20.55
N VAL A 724 10.26 -2.53 21.13
CA VAL A 724 9.87 -2.55 22.54
C VAL A 724 10.20 -3.89 23.17
N ASP A 725 10.51 -3.87 24.47
CA ASP A 725 10.59 -5.09 25.29
C ASP A 725 9.28 -5.33 26.07
N HIS A 726 9.21 -6.48 26.75
CA HIS A 726 8.07 -6.86 27.58
C HIS A 726 7.74 -5.86 28.70
N GLY A 727 8.75 -5.20 29.27
CA GLY A 727 8.58 -4.21 30.34
C GLY A 727 7.93 -2.94 29.82
N GLN A 728 8.41 -2.44 28.67
CA GLN A 728 7.86 -1.28 27.99
C GLN A 728 6.41 -1.52 27.54
N ILE A 729 6.08 -2.72 27.06
CA ILE A 729 4.69 -3.08 26.72
C ILE A 729 3.79 -3.03 27.96
N LEU A 730 4.24 -3.59 29.10
CA LEU A 730 3.46 -3.51 30.34
C LEU A 730 3.29 -2.06 30.82
N ASP A 731 4.33 -1.22 30.67
CA ASP A 731 4.23 0.20 31.01
C ASP A 731 3.23 0.95 30.12
N ILE A 732 3.18 0.65 28.82
CA ILE A 732 2.15 1.21 27.91
C ILE A 732 0.75 0.88 28.42
N GLN A 733 0.48 -0.37 28.81
CA GLN A 733 -0.82 -0.83 29.31
C GLN A 733 -1.18 -0.18 30.64
N LEU A 734 -0.29 -0.21 31.64
CA LEU A 734 -0.58 0.36 32.96
C LEU A 734 -0.70 1.88 32.92
N MET A 735 0.06 2.56 32.06
CA MET A 735 -0.10 4.01 31.84
C MET A 735 -1.41 4.34 31.15
N LEU A 736 -1.88 3.51 30.21
CA LEU A 736 -3.22 3.64 29.63
C LEU A 736 -4.29 3.60 30.72
N PHE A 737 -4.27 2.56 31.57
CA PHE A 737 -5.29 2.38 32.62
C PHE A 737 -5.26 3.52 33.64
N ASP A 738 -4.07 3.97 34.04
CA ASP A 738 -3.90 5.11 34.94
C ASP A 738 -4.40 6.42 34.34
N GLU A 739 -4.16 6.66 33.04
CA GLU A 739 -4.63 7.88 32.37
C GLU A 739 -6.15 7.85 32.14
N MET A 740 -6.71 6.71 31.76
CA MET A 740 -8.17 6.52 31.67
C MET A 740 -8.87 6.86 32.98
N LEU A 741 -8.34 6.37 34.10
CA LEU A 741 -8.90 6.65 35.42
C LEU A 741 -8.69 8.10 35.85
N SER A 742 -7.56 8.72 35.50
CA SER A 742 -7.37 10.16 35.71
C SER A 742 -8.42 10.96 34.94
N ASP A 743 -8.59 10.65 33.66
CA ASP A 743 -9.50 11.38 32.79
C ASP A 743 -10.95 11.24 33.23
N ILE A 744 -11.40 10.04 33.60
CA ILE A 744 -12.80 9.88 34.03
C ILE A 744 -13.09 10.51 35.39
N LEU A 745 -12.11 10.57 36.29
CA LEU A 745 -12.27 11.25 37.59
C LEU A 745 -12.30 12.78 37.42
N GLU A 746 -11.61 13.32 36.42
CA GLU A 746 -11.52 14.76 36.15
C GLU A 746 -12.67 15.26 35.24
N ASN A 747 -13.01 14.49 34.21
CA ASN A 747 -13.81 14.94 33.06
C ASN A 747 -15.11 14.10 32.86
N ARG A 748 -15.68 13.58 33.94
CA ARG A 748 -16.92 12.78 33.90
C ARG A 748 -18.12 13.60 33.40
N TYR A 749 -19.01 12.95 32.66
CA TYR A 749 -20.33 13.48 32.35
C TYR A 749 -21.37 12.98 33.35
N TYR A 750 -22.24 13.88 33.80
CA TYR A 750 -23.31 13.59 34.76
C TYR A 750 -24.67 13.60 34.06
N TRP A 751 -25.51 12.63 34.39
CA TRP A 751 -26.85 12.46 33.81
C TRP A 751 -27.86 12.59 34.95
N GLN A 752 -28.36 13.81 35.18
CA GLN A 752 -29.30 14.10 36.27
C GLN A 752 -30.75 14.28 35.74
N PRO A 753 -31.77 13.93 36.54
CA PRO A 753 -33.16 14.23 36.19
C PRO A 753 -33.38 15.75 36.06
N PRO A 754 -34.37 16.21 35.27
CA PRO A 754 -34.68 17.64 35.18
C PRO A 754 -35.14 18.16 36.55
N GLY A 755 -34.46 19.20 37.07
CA GLY A 755 -34.86 19.89 38.30
C GLY A 755 -34.10 19.51 39.58
N GLN A 756 -32.92 18.87 39.48
CA GLN A 756 -31.97 18.69 40.59
C GLN A 756 -30.62 19.33 40.31
#